data_AF-A0A5C9BMW9-F1
#
_entry.id   AF-A0A5C9BMW9-F1
#
_cell.length_a   1.000
_cell.length_b   1.000
_cell.length_c   1.000
_cell.angle_alpha   90.00
_cell.angle_beta   90.00
_cell.angle_gamma   90.00
#
_symmetry.space_group_name_H-M   'P 1'
#
loop_
_entity.id
_entity.type
_entity.pdbx_description
1 polymer ?
#
loop_
_entity_poly.entity_id
_entity_poly.type
_entity_poly.pdbx_seq_one_letter_code
_entity_poly.pdbx_strand_id
1 'polypeptide(L)'
;RPTCKFLAPHLLLPWKRVFFAILATALERPDSLEAWAAVILAPIVYLFPQPKAQQKSFLFTNTNPVVAADTCRKTLFSPPLSKPPPSCVDRTVEEKIEYCFRSGMTGRAVDVLVGKEMAPQEPTSAKANKYWPRRADSHSFAEEPVYDIRYEEVLEQTRKLGARRGADLQGWTKELLMPIVSNAEPLEKRMLEELFMRIVNGKLPDQIAEMIRSDLAMFIGNAQKDRPVTNCSIFGKVLWKIGLKRADSYFPPQNIIGTTSLLQAEVCAGSEYCKLDGANAFFNLSRKLVFDSLQDVECPLVKRLWNVFYAKPSSVMMFARDGMLALINQVSTGVKAGCPSAAKLFNRALSPVLNAISANHSIPGIFAIVDDIIIKRPFIENRGFVCKEQLLQRVGEGLACTNIDFFGPKTKWISRDSPPFKNLGAILAPIPTAPLDDIFASVHKPLFDAMDKLTTLNVKLQLKFQLLRAMQLRLKFVYQSTHLPQAAAYATKVDQKITDTFLTVAELRELDPRSIPLIHLPVEEGGLGLAQMVPLERLYWNKRVMTLRIFLEARGVAATLSHPKYKPFVTSRRDAPPADMAESAAIMREWMPTIQASPFLRSLVLMKHVRQAHLLNAEPMGLMAMKDPEFKALLWNRLQFLPKSVELPCTVTGSRYDHVTECSLCKQGTVRHNDVLYQMARSIRKLGVVVAINPPDMPLPKSDAAEKPDAAEEASSTQEPASHVQSISPPVEGPDLMIWTHPTRECLDLCVATPVVSKDGERLVARDAMSRAFATKNRTYKRWEEVYKIRCHPFVMSTNGFFEPHTVQLLDRYAKDAAATWFAPSIQLTLQKRLCSIMADIFDAGRVRALGRKQH
;
A
#
# COMPACT_ATOMS: atom_id res chain seq x y z
N ARG A 1 -28.93 1.38 -11.60
CA ARG A 1 -27.61 0.92 -11.11
C ARG A 1 -27.62 0.94 -9.59
N PRO A 2 -27.34 -0.16 -8.87
CA PRO A 2 -27.10 -0.06 -7.45
C PRO A 2 -25.78 0.70 -7.27
N THR A 3 -25.87 1.96 -6.88
CA THR A 3 -24.73 2.81 -6.56
C THR A 3 -24.14 2.50 -5.19
N CYS A 4 -24.61 1.44 -4.52
CA CYS A 4 -24.07 0.97 -3.25
C CYS A 4 -22.66 0.42 -3.46
N LYS A 5 -21.69 1.35 -3.50
CA LYS A 5 -20.27 1.04 -3.34
C LYS A 5 -19.98 0.49 -1.95
N PHE A 6 -20.91 0.62 -1.01
CA PHE A 6 -20.80 0.11 0.35
C PHE A 6 -22.14 -0.47 0.78
N LEU A 7 -22.07 -1.61 1.46
CA LEU A 7 -23.15 -2.07 2.31
C LEU A 7 -23.04 -1.34 3.65
N ALA A 8 -24.19 -0.93 4.20
CA ALA A 8 -24.21 -0.44 5.57
C ALA A 8 -23.68 -1.53 6.52
N PRO A 9 -22.98 -1.19 7.61
CA PRO A 9 -22.37 -2.20 8.49
C PRO A 9 -23.33 -3.30 8.96
N HIS A 10 -24.60 -2.94 9.24
CA HIS A 10 -25.63 -3.89 9.65
C HIS A 10 -26.08 -4.88 8.55
N LEU A 11 -25.78 -4.61 7.27
CA LEU A 11 -26.08 -5.48 6.13
C LEU A 11 -24.93 -6.43 5.78
N LEU A 12 -23.74 -6.25 6.35
CA LEU A 12 -22.56 -7.05 5.99
C LEU A 12 -22.71 -8.53 6.37
N LEU A 13 -23.22 -8.81 7.58
CA LEU A 13 -23.42 -10.18 8.05
C LEU A 13 -24.56 -10.89 7.28
N PRO A 14 -25.75 -10.28 7.09
CA PRO A 14 -26.78 -10.84 6.22
C PRO A 14 -26.28 -11.13 4.80
N TRP A 15 -25.56 -10.18 4.19
CA TRP A 15 -24.96 -10.36 2.87
C TRP A 15 -24.03 -11.57 2.80
N LYS A 16 -23.11 -11.69 3.77
CA LYS A 16 -22.19 -12.82 3.87
C LYS A 16 -22.94 -14.16 3.96
N ARG A 17 -23.94 -14.26 4.84
CA ARG A 17 -24.75 -15.48 5.03
C ARG A 17 -25.50 -15.88 3.77
N VAL A 18 -26.14 -14.92 3.12
CA VAL A 18 -26.87 -15.15 1.86
C VAL A 18 -25.92 -15.65 0.77
N PHE A 19 -24.75 -15.01 0.62
CA PHE A 19 -23.76 -15.43 -0.36
C PHE A 19 -23.30 -16.88 -0.14
N PHE A 20 -22.94 -17.26 1.09
CA PHE A 20 -22.48 -18.62 1.36
C PHE A 20 -23.59 -19.67 1.23
N ALA A 21 -24.85 -19.34 1.58
CA ALA A 21 -25.97 -20.23 1.33
C ALA A 21 -26.16 -20.52 -0.17
N ILE A 22 -26.11 -19.48 -1.00
CA ILE A 22 -26.21 -19.62 -2.46
C ILE A 22 -25.01 -20.41 -3.01
N LEU A 23 -23.80 -20.12 -2.52
CA LEU A 23 -22.60 -20.82 -2.95
C LEU A 23 -22.63 -22.31 -2.56
N ALA A 24 -23.12 -22.66 -1.37
CA ALA A 24 -23.28 -24.06 -0.96
C ALA A 24 -24.20 -24.81 -1.94
N THR A 25 -25.36 -24.24 -2.26
CA THR A 25 -26.29 -24.82 -3.23
C THR A 25 -25.67 -24.98 -4.62
N ALA A 26 -24.87 -24.02 -5.09
CA ALA A 26 -24.17 -24.13 -6.37
C ALA A 26 -23.09 -25.21 -6.38
N LEU A 27 -22.41 -25.43 -5.25
CA LEU A 27 -21.41 -26.49 -5.10
C LEU A 27 -22.05 -27.89 -5.00
N GLU A 28 -23.22 -28.00 -4.38
CA GLU A 28 -24.03 -29.24 -4.35
C GLU A 28 -24.66 -29.56 -5.72
N ARG A 29 -24.90 -28.54 -6.54
CA ARG A 29 -25.51 -28.66 -7.88
C ARG A 29 -24.59 -28.07 -8.95
N PRO A 30 -23.42 -28.69 -9.20
CA PRO A 30 -22.37 -28.11 -10.03
C PRO A 30 -22.79 -27.86 -11.48
N ASP A 31 -23.78 -28.60 -11.98
CA ASP A 31 -24.28 -28.47 -13.36
C ASP A 31 -25.48 -27.51 -13.48
N SER A 32 -26.00 -26.99 -12.36
CA SER A 32 -27.14 -26.07 -12.38
C SER A 32 -26.70 -24.68 -12.79
N LEU A 33 -27.13 -24.27 -13.99
CA LEU A 33 -26.96 -22.92 -14.49
C LEU A 33 -27.56 -21.87 -13.53
N GLU A 34 -28.75 -22.15 -12.98
CA GLU A 34 -29.46 -21.23 -12.09
C GLU A 34 -28.72 -21.02 -10.77
N ALA A 35 -28.17 -22.08 -10.18
CA ALA A 35 -27.43 -21.99 -8.92
C ALA A 35 -26.16 -21.15 -9.09
N TRP A 36 -25.40 -21.38 -10.17
CA TRP A 36 -24.22 -20.57 -10.48
C TRP A 36 -24.56 -19.14 -10.89
N ALA A 37 -25.64 -18.93 -11.62
CA ALA A 37 -26.13 -17.59 -11.94
C ALA A 37 -26.44 -16.81 -10.66
N ALA A 38 -27.05 -17.45 -9.66
CA ALA A 38 -27.33 -16.83 -8.36
C ALA A 38 -26.04 -16.44 -7.62
N VAL A 39 -24.96 -17.24 -7.68
CA VAL A 39 -23.66 -16.86 -7.09
C VAL A 39 -23.09 -15.64 -7.80
N ILE A 40 -23.03 -15.69 -9.14
CA ILE A 40 -22.34 -14.65 -9.92
C ILE A 40 -23.13 -13.34 -9.95
N LEU A 41 -24.47 -13.39 -9.93
CA LEU A 41 -25.36 -12.22 -9.91
C LEU A 41 -25.81 -11.82 -8.50
N ALA A 42 -25.26 -12.44 -7.44
CA ALA A 42 -25.65 -12.18 -6.06
C ALA A 42 -25.70 -10.68 -5.69
N PRO A 43 -24.75 -9.82 -6.12
CA PRO A 43 -24.82 -8.38 -5.85
C PRO A 43 -26.06 -7.72 -6.43
N ILE A 44 -26.42 -8.07 -7.67
CA ILE A 44 -27.55 -7.49 -8.39
C ILE A 44 -28.85 -7.91 -7.69
N VAL A 45 -28.96 -9.19 -7.34
CA VAL A 45 -30.10 -9.72 -6.58
C VAL A 45 -30.24 -8.99 -5.24
N TYR A 46 -29.17 -8.93 -4.46
CA TYR A 46 -29.22 -8.42 -3.08
C TYR A 46 -29.44 -6.91 -3.03
N LEU A 47 -28.88 -6.18 -3.99
CA LEU A 47 -28.94 -4.72 -4.04
C LEU A 47 -30.08 -4.17 -4.90
N PHE A 48 -30.87 -5.02 -5.57
CA PHE A 48 -32.01 -4.54 -6.33
C PHE A 48 -33.00 -3.86 -5.39
N PRO A 49 -33.46 -2.64 -5.69
CA PRO A 49 -34.39 -1.92 -4.83
C PRO A 49 -35.75 -2.65 -4.83
N GLN A 50 -35.94 -3.50 -3.84
CA GLN A 50 -37.26 -3.96 -3.42
C GLN A 50 -37.93 -2.81 -2.65
N PRO A 51 -39.27 -2.64 -2.74
CA PRO A 51 -40.02 -1.76 -1.84
C PRO A 51 -39.59 -2.00 -0.38
N LYS A 52 -39.39 -0.93 0.41
CA LYS A 52 -38.86 -1.03 1.80
C LYS A 52 -39.56 -2.07 2.68
N ALA A 53 -40.85 -2.32 2.44
CA ALA A 53 -41.63 -3.36 3.12
C ALA A 53 -41.19 -4.80 2.76
N GLN A 54 -40.91 -5.06 1.47
CA GLN A 54 -40.42 -6.35 0.98
C GLN A 54 -38.94 -6.58 1.32
N GLN A 55 -38.14 -5.51 1.40
CA GLN A 55 -36.73 -5.63 1.79
C GLN A 55 -36.55 -6.11 3.23
N LYS A 56 -37.41 -5.64 4.17
CA LYS A 56 -37.46 -6.14 5.55
C LYS A 56 -37.95 -7.58 5.62
N SER A 57 -39.01 -7.95 4.89
CA SER A 57 -39.46 -9.35 4.82
C SER A 57 -38.37 -10.25 4.26
N PHE A 58 -37.76 -9.91 3.13
CA PHE A 58 -36.71 -10.69 2.47
C PHE A 58 -35.49 -10.96 3.37
N LEU A 59 -35.07 -9.96 4.15
CA LEU A 59 -33.94 -10.08 5.08
C LEU A 59 -34.27 -10.86 6.37
N PHE A 60 -35.55 -10.93 6.77
CA PHE A 60 -35.96 -11.56 8.03
C PHE A 60 -36.61 -12.95 7.87
N THR A 61 -37.22 -13.28 6.72
CA THR A 61 -37.97 -14.54 6.56
C THR A 61 -37.26 -15.62 5.73
N ASN A 62 -36.23 -15.28 4.95
CA ASN A 62 -35.66 -16.21 3.97
C ASN A 62 -34.23 -16.66 4.31
N THR A 63 -34.12 -17.59 5.26
CA THR A 63 -32.95 -18.47 5.40
C THR A 63 -33.01 -19.69 4.47
N ASN A 64 -34.12 -19.88 3.75
CA ASN A 64 -34.29 -20.98 2.81
C ASN A 64 -33.61 -20.64 1.45
N PRO A 65 -32.55 -21.38 1.04
CA PRO A 65 -31.81 -21.12 -0.20
C PRO A 65 -32.69 -21.21 -1.46
N VAL A 66 -33.73 -22.06 -1.45
CA VAL A 66 -34.64 -22.26 -2.58
C VAL A 66 -35.54 -21.05 -2.79
N VAL A 67 -36.01 -20.43 -1.71
CA VAL A 67 -36.86 -19.22 -1.78
C VAL A 67 -36.03 -17.99 -2.17
N ALA A 68 -34.79 -17.90 -1.69
CA ALA A 68 -33.86 -16.88 -2.14
C ALA A 68 -33.61 -16.98 -3.65
N ALA A 69 -33.38 -18.19 -4.19
CA ALA A 69 -33.18 -18.44 -5.61
C ALA A 69 -34.44 -18.11 -6.46
N ASP A 70 -35.63 -18.50 -6.01
CA ASP A 70 -36.88 -18.20 -6.74
C ASP A 70 -37.22 -16.69 -6.73
N THR A 71 -36.86 -15.98 -5.65
CA THR A 71 -37.01 -14.53 -5.57
C THR A 71 -35.97 -13.80 -6.45
N CYS A 72 -34.73 -14.32 -6.54
CA CYS A 72 -33.74 -13.84 -7.53
C CYS A 72 -34.34 -13.87 -8.93
N ARG A 73 -34.96 -15.00 -9.29
CA ARG A 73 -35.59 -15.22 -10.59
C ARG A 73 -36.65 -14.15 -10.86
N LYS A 74 -37.60 -13.95 -9.95
CA LYS A 74 -38.67 -12.94 -10.12
C LYS A 74 -38.13 -11.50 -10.22
N THR A 75 -37.07 -11.19 -9.48
CA THR A 75 -36.49 -9.83 -9.44
C THR A 75 -35.63 -9.50 -10.67
N LEU A 76 -34.85 -10.47 -11.17
CA LEU A 76 -33.98 -10.28 -12.34
C LEU A 76 -34.74 -10.03 -13.65
N PHE A 77 -36.00 -10.47 -13.73
CA PHE A 77 -36.84 -10.35 -14.93
C PHE A 77 -37.95 -9.29 -14.81
N SER A 78 -37.98 -8.51 -13.73
CA SER A 78 -38.94 -7.42 -13.57
C SER A 78 -38.42 -6.12 -14.20
N PRO A 79 -39.26 -5.32 -14.90
CA PRO A 79 -38.84 -4.06 -15.50
C PRO A 79 -38.38 -3.05 -14.41
N PRO A 80 -37.38 -2.19 -14.70
CA PRO A 80 -36.81 -1.29 -13.71
C PRO A 80 -37.82 -0.24 -13.24
N LEU A 81 -38.17 -0.28 -11.96
CA LEU A 81 -39.01 0.70 -11.28
C LEU A 81 -38.18 1.91 -10.83
N SER A 82 -37.88 2.86 -11.73
CA SER A 82 -37.67 4.30 -11.41
C SER A 82 -37.03 5.09 -12.55
N LYS A 83 -37.39 6.38 -12.64
CA LYS A 83 -36.64 7.38 -13.42
C LYS A 83 -35.17 7.38 -12.95
N PRO A 84 -34.19 7.42 -13.86
CA PRO A 84 -32.78 7.50 -13.48
C PRO A 84 -32.56 8.73 -12.59
N PRO A 85 -31.67 8.66 -11.58
CA PRO A 85 -31.31 9.84 -10.80
C PRO A 85 -30.84 10.95 -11.75
N PRO A 86 -31.10 12.23 -11.41
CA PRO A 86 -30.72 13.36 -12.25
C PRO A 86 -29.25 13.24 -12.65
N SER A 87 -28.99 13.52 -13.93
CA SER A 87 -27.71 13.25 -14.56
C SER A 87 -26.59 13.96 -13.79
N CYS A 88 -25.40 13.36 -13.71
CA CYS A 88 -24.24 14.06 -13.15
C CYS A 88 -23.86 15.32 -13.94
N VAL A 89 -24.46 15.54 -15.12
CA VAL A 89 -24.20 16.69 -15.99
C VAL A 89 -24.71 17.97 -15.31
N ASP A 90 -25.88 17.91 -14.70
CA ASP A 90 -26.61 19.08 -14.14
C ASP A 90 -26.10 19.56 -12.77
N ARG A 91 -25.12 18.85 -12.19
CA ARG A 91 -24.55 19.20 -10.88
C ARG A 91 -23.56 20.36 -10.98
N THR A 92 -23.57 21.23 -9.98
CA THR A 92 -22.52 22.24 -9.75
C THR A 92 -21.14 21.60 -9.55
N VAL A 93 -20.07 22.39 -9.66
CA VAL A 93 -18.69 21.92 -9.44
C VAL A 93 -18.53 21.41 -8.01
N GLU A 94 -19.12 22.10 -7.05
CA GLU A 94 -19.15 21.80 -5.62
C GLU A 94 -19.81 20.45 -5.37
N GLU A 95 -21.02 20.24 -5.91
CA GLU A 95 -21.75 18.97 -5.77
C GLU A 95 -21.01 17.79 -6.42
N LYS A 96 -20.35 18.03 -7.56
CA LYS A 96 -19.50 17.04 -8.23
C LYS A 96 -18.30 16.67 -7.35
N ILE A 97 -17.62 17.66 -6.75
CA ILE A 97 -16.50 17.46 -5.84
C ILE A 97 -16.93 16.68 -4.59
N GLU A 98 -18.00 17.10 -3.91
CA GLU A 98 -18.52 16.41 -2.74
C GLU A 98 -18.92 14.97 -3.05
N TYR A 99 -19.56 14.76 -4.21
CA TYR A 99 -19.87 13.42 -4.68
C TYR A 99 -18.61 12.58 -4.90
N CYS A 100 -17.57 13.14 -5.51
CA CYS A 100 -16.28 12.47 -5.68
C CYS A 100 -15.68 12.06 -4.33
N PHE A 101 -15.70 12.92 -3.31
CA PHE A 101 -15.18 12.60 -1.97
C PHE A 101 -16.00 11.55 -1.24
N ARG A 102 -17.34 11.68 -1.22
CA ARG A 102 -18.24 10.65 -0.69
C ARG A 102 -17.99 9.29 -1.37
N SER A 103 -17.69 9.33 -2.66
CA SER A 103 -17.34 8.17 -3.47
C SER A 103 -15.86 7.75 -3.40
N GLY A 104 -15.02 8.47 -2.63
CA GLY A 104 -13.56 8.32 -2.48
C GLY A 104 -12.76 8.35 -3.77
N MET A 105 -13.23 9.13 -4.73
CA MET A 105 -12.58 9.39 -6.01
C MET A 105 -11.80 10.71 -5.93
N THR A 106 -10.93 10.86 -4.94
CA THR A 106 -10.21 12.11 -4.66
C THR A 106 -9.46 12.64 -5.88
N GLY A 107 -8.79 11.77 -6.64
CA GLY A 107 -8.11 12.16 -7.87
C GLY A 107 -9.05 12.74 -8.94
N ARG A 108 -10.31 12.29 -8.99
CA ARG A 108 -11.33 12.83 -9.91
C ARG A 108 -11.87 14.17 -9.45
N ALA A 109 -11.94 14.40 -8.13
CA ALA A 109 -12.34 15.71 -7.60
C ALA A 109 -11.37 16.81 -8.08
N VAL A 110 -10.07 16.50 -8.16
CA VAL A 110 -9.08 17.39 -8.78
C VAL A 110 -9.36 17.61 -10.26
N ASP A 111 -9.72 16.57 -11.03
CA ASP A 111 -10.03 16.72 -12.46
C ASP A 111 -11.26 17.61 -12.70
N VAL A 112 -12.29 17.48 -11.86
CA VAL A 112 -13.47 18.35 -11.88
C VAL A 112 -13.05 19.80 -11.66
N LEU A 113 -12.20 20.07 -10.68
CA LEU A 113 -11.74 21.44 -10.37
C LEU A 113 -10.87 22.04 -11.50
N VAL A 114 -10.08 21.21 -12.18
CA VAL A 114 -9.27 21.60 -13.35
C VAL A 114 -10.17 21.85 -14.58
N GLY A 115 -11.48 21.60 -14.51
CA GLY A 115 -12.41 21.78 -15.63
C GLY A 115 -12.33 20.65 -16.66
N LYS A 116 -11.81 19.48 -16.30
CA LYS A 116 -11.96 18.28 -17.13
C LYS A 116 -13.37 17.76 -16.92
N GLU A 117 -14.28 18.20 -17.78
CA GLU A 117 -15.69 17.83 -17.70
C GLU A 117 -15.88 16.31 -17.59
N MET A 118 -16.75 15.93 -16.66
CA MET A 118 -17.22 14.56 -16.47
C MET A 118 -18.42 14.26 -17.36
N ALA A 119 -18.42 14.69 -18.62
CA ALA A 119 -19.45 14.21 -19.54
C ALA A 119 -19.10 12.75 -19.87
N PRO A 120 -19.87 11.74 -19.43
CA PRO A 120 -19.81 10.44 -20.08
C PRO A 120 -20.22 10.70 -21.53
N GLN A 121 -19.24 10.79 -22.43
CA GLN A 121 -19.55 10.67 -23.83
C GLN A 121 -20.02 9.23 -24.02
N GLU A 122 -21.28 9.07 -24.41
CA GLU A 122 -21.70 7.80 -24.98
C GLU A 122 -21.14 7.77 -26.39
N PRO A 123 -20.13 6.93 -26.67
CA PRO A 123 -19.88 6.61 -28.05
C PRO A 123 -21.13 5.92 -28.59
N THR A 124 -21.55 6.34 -29.78
CA THR A 124 -22.49 5.53 -30.57
C THR A 124 -21.90 4.13 -30.73
N SER A 125 -22.75 3.11 -30.90
CA SER A 125 -22.31 1.73 -31.18
C SER A 125 -21.30 1.69 -32.34
N ALA A 126 -21.49 2.55 -33.35
CA ALA A 126 -20.55 2.76 -34.46
C ALA A 126 -19.17 3.27 -34.00
N LYS A 127 -19.10 4.28 -33.11
CA LYS A 127 -17.84 4.80 -32.55
C LYS A 127 -17.17 3.75 -31.66
N ALA A 128 -17.95 2.97 -30.93
CA ALA A 128 -17.43 1.89 -30.10
C ALA A 128 -16.81 0.77 -30.95
N ASN A 129 -17.45 0.36 -32.05
CA ASN A 129 -16.93 -0.68 -32.96
C ASN A 129 -15.56 -0.35 -33.56
N LYS A 130 -15.20 0.94 -33.72
CA LYS A 130 -13.86 1.36 -34.15
C LYS A 130 -12.73 0.87 -33.24
N TYR A 131 -13.00 0.68 -31.95
CA TYR A 131 -11.99 0.32 -30.96
C TYR A 131 -11.79 -1.18 -30.76
N TRP A 132 -12.72 -2.00 -31.22
CA TRP A 132 -12.67 -3.45 -31.06
C TRP A 132 -12.80 -4.11 -32.43
N PRO A 133 -11.70 -4.37 -33.15
CA PRO A 133 -11.78 -5.06 -34.43
C PRO A 133 -12.25 -6.52 -34.24
N ARG A 134 -12.99 -7.04 -35.22
CA ARG A 134 -13.38 -8.45 -35.28
C ARG A 134 -12.30 -9.25 -36.03
N ARG A 135 -11.59 -10.14 -35.34
CA ARG A 135 -10.71 -11.15 -35.98
C ARG A 135 -10.71 -12.44 -35.18
N ALA A 136 -11.14 -13.56 -35.77
CA ALA A 136 -11.31 -14.81 -35.04
C ALA A 136 -9.99 -15.59 -34.94
N ASP A 137 -9.18 -15.29 -33.92
CA ASP A 137 -8.01 -16.10 -33.56
C ASP A 137 -8.25 -16.72 -32.18
N SER A 138 -8.39 -18.04 -32.12
CA SER A 138 -8.48 -18.80 -30.86
C SER A 138 -7.22 -19.63 -30.67
N HIS A 139 -6.49 -19.36 -29.58
CA HIS A 139 -5.31 -20.13 -29.18
C HIS A 139 -5.46 -20.55 -27.72
N SER A 140 -5.36 -21.83 -27.43
CA SER A 140 -5.50 -22.40 -26.08
C SER A 140 -4.31 -23.29 -25.73
N PHE A 141 -3.92 -23.28 -24.47
CA PHE A 141 -2.96 -24.24 -23.93
C PHE A 141 -3.64 -25.58 -23.67
N ALA A 142 -2.85 -26.65 -23.66
CA ALA A 142 -3.30 -27.94 -23.16
C ALA A 142 -3.85 -27.80 -21.74
N GLU A 143 -4.89 -28.58 -21.46
CA GLU A 143 -5.67 -28.48 -20.24
C GLU A 143 -4.98 -29.17 -19.06
N GLU A 144 -3.91 -28.57 -18.53
CA GLU A 144 -3.33 -28.99 -17.26
C GLU A 144 -4.14 -28.42 -16.09
N PRO A 145 -4.87 -29.24 -15.32
CA PRO A 145 -5.67 -28.76 -14.18
C PRO A 145 -4.80 -28.02 -13.16
N VAL A 146 -5.29 -26.86 -12.72
CA VAL A 146 -4.75 -26.17 -11.55
C VAL A 146 -5.36 -26.82 -10.33
N TYR A 147 -4.53 -27.28 -9.40
CA TYR A 147 -4.96 -27.99 -8.19
C TYR A 147 -4.95 -27.14 -6.91
N ASP A 148 -4.40 -25.93 -6.96
CA ASP A 148 -4.21 -25.13 -5.75
C ASP A 148 -4.46 -23.63 -5.96
N ILE A 149 -5.59 -23.15 -5.44
CA ILE A 149 -5.88 -21.75 -5.16
C ILE A 149 -6.26 -21.67 -3.68
N ARG A 150 -5.39 -21.06 -2.86
CA ARG A 150 -5.59 -20.97 -1.42
C ARG A 150 -6.37 -19.72 -1.04
N TYR A 151 -7.18 -19.83 0.00
CA TYR A 151 -7.95 -18.72 0.55
C TYR A 151 -7.05 -17.54 0.96
N GLU A 152 -5.85 -17.79 1.50
CA GLU A 152 -4.93 -16.73 1.89
C GLU A 152 -4.50 -15.87 0.70
N GLU A 153 -4.31 -16.48 -0.47
CA GLU A 153 -3.97 -15.78 -1.70
C GLU A 153 -5.17 -14.98 -2.23
N VAL A 154 -6.37 -15.55 -2.18
CA VAL A 154 -7.62 -14.87 -2.52
C VAL A 154 -7.80 -13.63 -1.64
N LEU A 155 -7.65 -13.77 -0.32
CA LEU A 155 -7.76 -12.68 0.64
C LEU A 155 -6.68 -11.61 0.42
N GLU A 156 -5.42 -12.01 0.28
CA GLU A 156 -4.31 -11.10 0.03
C GLU A 156 -4.51 -10.29 -1.26
N GLN A 157 -4.86 -10.95 -2.36
CA GLN A 157 -5.05 -10.27 -3.65
C GLN A 157 -6.32 -9.43 -3.68
N THR A 158 -7.39 -9.85 -3.00
CA THR A 158 -8.60 -9.03 -2.82
C THR A 158 -8.26 -7.75 -2.06
N ARG A 159 -7.44 -7.83 -0.99
CA ARG A 159 -6.96 -6.64 -0.24
C ARG A 159 -6.18 -5.68 -1.13
N LYS A 160 -5.39 -6.22 -2.06
CA LYS A 160 -4.59 -5.47 -3.05
C LYS A 160 -5.41 -4.93 -4.24
N LEU A 161 -6.71 -5.21 -4.35
CA LEU A 161 -7.56 -4.52 -5.32
C LEU A 161 -7.72 -3.05 -4.93
N GLY A 162 -7.86 -2.15 -5.92
CA GLY A 162 -8.17 -0.75 -5.63
C GLY A 162 -9.56 -0.64 -4.99
N ALA A 163 -9.68 0.14 -3.92
CA ALA A 163 -11.00 0.44 -3.34
C ALA A 163 -11.80 1.38 -4.26
N ARG A 164 -13.13 1.32 -4.13
CA ARG A 164 -14.13 2.20 -4.74
C ARG A 164 -14.10 2.25 -6.27
N ARG A 165 -13.55 1.21 -6.88
CA ARG A 165 -13.58 0.98 -8.34
C ARG A 165 -15.02 0.70 -8.79
N GLY A 166 -15.29 0.94 -10.07
CA GLY A 166 -16.60 0.63 -10.65
C GLY A 166 -16.90 -0.86 -10.53
N ALA A 167 -18.18 -1.18 -10.35
CA ALA A 167 -18.64 -2.56 -10.39
C ALA A 167 -18.36 -3.17 -11.76
N ASP A 168 -18.04 -4.47 -11.78
CA ASP A 168 -18.01 -5.22 -13.03
C ASP A 168 -19.41 -5.40 -13.61
N LEU A 169 -19.50 -6.12 -14.73
CA LEU A 169 -20.76 -6.38 -15.42
C LEU A 169 -21.78 -7.08 -14.51
N GLN A 170 -21.32 -7.90 -13.57
CA GLN A 170 -22.14 -8.70 -12.66
C GLN A 170 -22.49 -7.94 -11.36
N GLY A 171 -22.08 -6.67 -11.26
CA GLY A 171 -22.37 -5.83 -10.10
C GLY A 171 -21.40 -6.01 -8.93
N TRP A 172 -20.37 -6.85 -9.06
CA TRP A 172 -19.40 -7.06 -8.00
C TRP A 172 -18.44 -5.87 -7.85
N THR A 173 -18.15 -5.53 -6.60
CA THR A 173 -17.12 -4.57 -6.21
C THR A 173 -16.20 -5.18 -5.16
N LYS A 174 -15.03 -4.58 -4.95
CA LYS A 174 -14.13 -4.98 -3.85
C LYS A 174 -14.86 -4.91 -2.51
N GLU A 175 -15.69 -3.90 -2.33
CA GLU A 175 -16.41 -3.62 -1.09
C GLU A 175 -17.51 -4.65 -0.78
N LEU A 176 -18.04 -5.32 -1.80
CA LEU A 176 -18.98 -6.44 -1.64
C LEU A 176 -18.25 -7.77 -1.42
N LEU A 177 -17.11 -7.97 -2.07
CA LEU A 177 -16.32 -9.20 -1.92
C LEU A 177 -15.50 -9.23 -0.61
N MET A 178 -14.95 -8.09 -0.18
CA MET A 178 -14.08 -8.01 1.00
C MET A 178 -14.70 -8.59 2.28
N PRO A 179 -15.95 -8.25 2.65
CA PRO A 179 -16.57 -8.76 3.87
C PRO A 179 -16.79 -10.28 3.86
N ILE A 180 -16.98 -10.86 2.66
CA ILE A 180 -17.09 -12.31 2.46
C ILE A 180 -15.73 -12.97 2.72
N VAL A 181 -14.66 -12.41 2.14
CA VAL A 181 -13.33 -13.02 2.21
C VAL A 181 -12.53 -12.65 3.45
N SER A 182 -12.85 -11.60 4.21
CA SER A 182 -12.00 -11.17 5.34
C SER A 182 -12.26 -11.94 6.63
N ASN A 183 -13.48 -12.42 6.80
CA ASN A 183 -13.98 -13.06 8.02
C ASN A 183 -14.57 -14.44 7.73
N ALA A 184 -14.06 -15.15 6.72
CA ALA A 184 -14.55 -16.46 6.36
C ALA A 184 -14.18 -17.51 7.43
N GLU A 185 -15.16 -18.31 7.84
CA GLU A 185 -15.01 -19.48 8.69
C GLU A 185 -14.36 -20.65 7.93
N PRO A 186 -13.85 -21.70 8.60
CA PRO A 186 -13.13 -22.77 7.92
C PRO A 186 -13.87 -23.42 6.74
N LEU A 187 -15.18 -23.66 6.86
CA LEU A 187 -15.99 -24.20 5.76
C LEU A 187 -16.13 -23.18 4.62
N GLU A 188 -16.46 -21.93 4.96
CA GLU A 188 -16.58 -20.81 4.03
C GLU A 188 -15.29 -20.57 3.23
N LYS A 189 -14.12 -20.71 3.87
CA LYS A 189 -12.81 -20.65 3.20
C LYS A 189 -12.68 -21.71 2.10
N ARG A 190 -12.99 -22.97 2.42
CA ARG A 190 -12.95 -24.09 1.46
C ARG A 190 -13.92 -23.86 0.29
N MET A 191 -15.11 -23.33 0.57
CA MET A 191 -16.09 -23.00 -0.47
C MET A 191 -15.59 -21.90 -1.41
N LEU A 192 -14.91 -20.87 -0.86
CA LEU A 192 -14.27 -19.83 -1.68
C LEU A 192 -13.16 -20.41 -2.55
N GLU A 193 -12.31 -21.26 -2.00
CA GLU A 193 -11.26 -21.96 -2.76
C GLU A 193 -11.87 -22.74 -3.92
N GLU A 194 -12.89 -23.56 -3.65
CA GLU A 194 -13.61 -24.34 -4.67
C GLU A 194 -14.27 -23.46 -5.74
N LEU A 195 -14.87 -22.33 -5.38
CA LEU A 195 -15.41 -21.35 -6.32
C LEU A 195 -14.32 -20.88 -7.31
N PHE A 196 -13.18 -20.42 -6.79
CA PHE A 196 -12.08 -19.93 -7.61
C PHE A 196 -11.43 -21.04 -8.44
N MET A 197 -11.36 -22.26 -7.89
CA MET A 197 -10.87 -23.46 -8.55
C MET A 197 -11.75 -23.88 -9.72
N ARG A 198 -13.07 -23.78 -9.60
CA ARG A 198 -14.01 -24.06 -10.70
C ARG A 198 -13.91 -23.02 -11.81
N ILE A 199 -13.75 -21.74 -11.45
CA ILE A 199 -13.55 -20.66 -12.44
C ILE A 199 -12.29 -20.91 -13.26
N VAL A 200 -11.15 -21.16 -12.61
CA VAL A 200 -9.86 -21.30 -13.32
C VAL A 200 -9.79 -22.57 -14.17
N ASN A 201 -10.41 -23.66 -13.71
CA ASN A 201 -10.41 -24.94 -14.42
C ASN A 201 -11.54 -25.05 -15.45
N GLY A 202 -12.32 -23.99 -15.70
CA GLY A 202 -13.40 -24.02 -16.69
C GLY A 202 -14.53 -25.01 -16.33
N LYS A 203 -14.73 -25.30 -15.04
CA LYS A 203 -15.74 -26.26 -14.55
C LYS A 203 -17.09 -25.59 -14.23
N LEU A 204 -17.35 -24.43 -14.80
CA LEU A 204 -18.62 -23.71 -14.67
C LEU A 204 -19.45 -23.95 -15.93
N PRO A 205 -20.80 -23.86 -15.84
CA PRO A 205 -21.65 -23.86 -17.03
C PRO A 205 -21.20 -22.81 -18.05
N ASP A 206 -21.26 -23.13 -19.34
CA ASP A 206 -20.71 -22.30 -20.42
C ASP A 206 -21.22 -20.85 -20.39
N GLN A 207 -22.50 -20.65 -20.11
CA GLN A 207 -23.11 -19.33 -20.02
C GLN A 207 -22.55 -18.51 -18.85
N ILE A 208 -22.22 -19.17 -17.73
CA ILE A 208 -21.58 -18.54 -16.58
C ILE A 208 -20.13 -18.19 -16.89
N ALA A 209 -19.41 -19.11 -17.53
CA ALA A 209 -18.05 -18.88 -17.98
C ALA A 209 -17.99 -17.70 -18.98
N GLU A 210 -18.93 -17.62 -19.92
CA GLU A 210 -19.07 -16.49 -20.84
C GLU A 210 -19.37 -15.20 -20.08
N MET A 211 -20.28 -15.21 -19.11
CA MET A 211 -20.60 -14.04 -18.31
C MET A 211 -19.37 -13.54 -17.55
N ILE A 212 -18.61 -14.41 -16.87
CA ILE A 212 -17.37 -14.05 -16.16
C ILE A 212 -16.30 -13.53 -17.12
N ARG A 213 -16.22 -14.09 -18.34
CA ARG A 213 -15.31 -13.63 -19.40
C ARG A 213 -15.77 -12.31 -20.02
N SER A 214 -17.04 -11.93 -19.92
CA SER A 214 -17.56 -10.70 -20.50
C SER A 214 -17.17 -9.49 -19.68
N ASP A 215 -16.87 -8.37 -20.35
CA ASP A 215 -16.43 -7.15 -19.68
C ASP A 215 -17.40 -5.99 -19.89
N LEU A 216 -17.45 -5.10 -18.90
CA LEU A 216 -18.14 -3.82 -19.03
C LEU A 216 -17.19 -2.79 -19.66
N ALA A 217 -17.51 -2.30 -20.85
CA ALA A 217 -16.83 -1.16 -21.46
C ALA A 217 -17.13 0.14 -20.72
N MET A 218 -16.08 0.94 -20.55
CA MET A 218 -16.10 2.29 -20.03
C MET A 218 -15.23 3.15 -20.93
N PHE A 219 -15.74 4.31 -21.35
CA PHE A 219 -14.95 5.27 -22.11
C PHE A 219 -14.49 6.37 -21.18
N ILE A 220 -13.17 6.50 -21.05
CA ILE A 220 -12.53 7.50 -20.22
C ILE A 220 -11.86 8.49 -21.16
N GLY A 221 -12.26 9.75 -21.14
CA GLY A 221 -11.77 10.71 -22.12
C GLY A 221 -12.30 12.10 -21.92
N ASN A 222 -11.87 12.99 -22.80
CA ASN A 222 -12.51 14.28 -23.04
C ASN A 222 -13.09 14.26 -24.46
N ALA A 223 -13.78 15.34 -24.87
CA ALA A 223 -14.45 15.40 -26.16
C ALA A 223 -13.55 15.13 -27.38
N GLN A 224 -12.23 15.30 -27.23
CA GLN A 224 -11.24 15.12 -28.29
C GLN A 224 -10.57 13.74 -28.29
N LYS A 225 -10.61 13.00 -27.16
CA LYS A 225 -9.89 11.74 -27.02
C LYS A 225 -10.59 10.77 -26.07
N ASP A 226 -11.23 9.78 -26.65
CA ASP A 226 -11.77 8.64 -25.90
C ASP A 226 -10.71 7.56 -25.70
N ARG A 227 -10.64 7.04 -24.47
CA ARG A 227 -9.87 5.85 -24.14
C ARG A 227 -10.84 4.75 -23.69
N PRO A 228 -11.10 3.75 -24.54
CA PRO A 228 -11.85 2.59 -24.12
C PRO A 228 -11.07 1.82 -23.04
N VAL A 229 -11.78 1.42 -21.99
CA VAL A 229 -11.29 0.59 -20.90
C VAL A 229 -12.36 -0.47 -20.62
N THR A 230 -11.95 -1.71 -20.43
CA THR A 230 -12.83 -2.80 -20.03
C THR A 230 -12.68 -3.06 -18.53
N ASN A 231 -13.81 -3.16 -17.83
CA ASN A 231 -13.87 -3.56 -16.44
C ASN A 231 -14.15 -5.05 -16.36
N CYS A 232 -13.10 -5.86 -16.22
CA CYS A 232 -13.24 -7.30 -16.08
C CYS A 232 -13.85 -7.71 -14.74
N SER A 233 -14.38 -8.93 -14.68
CA SER A 233 -14.95 -9.52 -13.47
C SER A 233 -13.99 -9.46 -12.28
N ILE A 234 -14.50 -9.19 -11.08
CA ILE A 234 -13.70 -9.15 -9.86
C ILE A 234 -12.99 -10.48 -9.61
N PHE A 235 -13.63 -11.60 -9.93
CA PHE A 235 -13.04 -12.92 -9.76
C PHE A 235 -11.83 -13.09 -10.67
N GLY A 236 -11.96 -12.66 -11.94
CA GLY A 236 -10.84 -12.59 -12.88
C GLY A 236 -9.72 -11.69 -12.39
N LYS A 237 -10.02 -10.52 -11.80
CA LYS A 237 -8.98 -9.63 -11.24
C LYS A 237 -8.20 -10.28 -10.11
N VAL A 238 -8.87 -10.99 -9.21
CA VAL A 238 -8.23 -11.71 -8.09
C VAL A 238 -7.35 -12.81 -8.65
N LEU A 239 -7.89 -13.68 -9.51
CA LEU A 239 -7.15 -14.79 -10.10
C LEU A 239 -5.93 -14.34 -10.90
N TRP A 240 -6.06 -13.32 -11.76
CA TRP A 240 -4.92 -12.76 -12.50
C TRP A 240 -3.86 -12.21 -11.56
N LYS A 241 -4.22 -11.58 -10.44
CA LYS A 241 -3.24 -11.12 -9.46
C LYS A 241 -2.51 -12.28 -8.78
N ILE A 242 -3.19 -13.40 -8.51
CA ILE A 242 -2.57 -14.62 -7.96
C ILE A 242 -1.60 -15.19 -9.00
N GLY A 243 -2.07 -15.43 -10.23
CA GLY A 243 -1.26 -15.99 -11.32
C GLY A 243 -0.02 -15.15 -11.63
N LEU A 244 -0.18 -13.84 -11.79
CA LEU A 244 0.95 -12.93 -12.06
C LEU A 244 1.92 -12.84 -10.89
N LYS A 245 1.46 -12.98 -9.64
CA LYS A 245 2.35 -13.03 -8.47
C LYS A 245 3.18 -14.32 -8.49
N ARG A 246 2.56 -15.46 -8.78
CA ARG A 246 3.26 -16.76 -8.86
C ARG A 246 4.26 -16.81 -10.02
N ALA A 247 4.00 -16.06 -11.09
CA ALA A 247 4.83 -16.01 -12.29
C ALA A 247 5.64 -14.71 -12.44
N ASP A 248 5.85 -13.93 -11.37
CA ASP A 248 6.39 -12.56 -11.51
C ASP A 248 7.79 -12.52 -12.15
N SER A 249 8.60 -13.56 -11.96
CA SER A 249 9.93 -13.74 -12.59
C SER A 249 9.87 -13.79 -14.13
N TYR A 250 8.77 -14.26 -14.71
CA TYR A 250 8.59 -14.37 -16.16
C TYR A 250 8.18 -13.05 -16.82
N PHE A 251 7.71 -12.09 -16.03
CA PHE A 251 7.21 -10.83 -16.54
C PHE A 251 8.20 -9.69 -16.28
N PRO A 252 8.73 -9.04 -17.32
CA PRO A 252 9.76 -8.02 -17.15
C PRO A 252 9.25 -6.87 -16.26
N PRO A 253 10.07 -6.39 -15.31
CA PRO A 253 9.71 -5.25 -14.49
C PRO A 253 9.64 -3.99 -15.36
N GLN A 254 8.61 -3.17 -15.14
CA GLN A 254 8.54 -1.85 -15.74
C GLN A 254 9.12 -0.81 -14.78
N ASN A 255 10.22 -0.16 -15.16
CA ASN A 255 10.83 0.90 -14.36
C ASN A 255 10.78 2.24 -15.10
N ILE A 256 9.64 2.93 -14.99
CA ILE A 256 9.41 4.23 -15.64
C ILE A 256 10.51 5.23 -15.29
N ILE A 257 10.84 5.35 -13.99
CA ILE A 257 11.83 6.31 -13.48
C ILE A 257 13.24 5.98 -14.03
N GLY A 258 13.61 4.70 -14.04
CA GLY A 258 14.88 4.26 -14.61
C GLY A 258 14.98 4.57 -16.10
N THR A 259 13.90 4.34 -16.85
CA THR A 259 13.86 4.62 -18.30
C THR A 259 13.93 6.12 -18.61
N THR A 260 13.20 6.98 -17.88
CA THR A 260 13.27 8.43 -18.09
C THR A 260 14.64 9.00 -17.71
N SER A 261 15.27 8.47 -16.64
CA SER A 261 16.64 8.82 -16.24
C SER A 261 17.64 8.51 -17.35
N LEU A 262 17.59 7.29 -17.88
CA LEU A 262 18.50 6.83 -18.92
C LEU A 262 18.31 7.63 -20.21
N LEU A 263 17.07 7.85 -20.62
CA LEU A 263 16.76 8.63 -21.82
C LEU A 263 17.30 10.06 -21.70
N GLN A 264 17.08 10.71 -20.55
CA GLN A 264 17.67 12.03 -20.28
C GLN A 264 19.20 11.99 -20.40
N ALA A 265 19.83 10.95 -19.82
CA ALA A 265 21.27 10.76 -19.81
C ALA A 265 21.87 10.68 -21.22
N GLU A 266 21.30 9.80 -22.01
CA GLU A 266 21.77 9.48 -23.35
C GLU A 266 21.52 10.62 -24.34
N VAL A 267 20.38 11.31 -24.24
CA VAL A 267 20.07 12.46 -25.10
C VAL A 267 21.03 13.63 -24.83
N CYS A 268 21.31 13.94 -23.56
CA CYS A 268 22.31 14.95 -23.20
C CYS A 268 23.72 14.57 -23.71
N ALA A 269 24.02 13.27 -23.75
CA ALA A 269 25.27 12.76 -24.31
C ALA A 269 25.32 12.77 -25.86
N GLY A 270 24.26 13.28 -26.52
CA GLY A 270 24.18 13.40 -27.98
C GLY A 270 23.53 12.23 -28.70
N SER A 271 22.94 11.27 -27.98
CA SER A 271 22.16 10.20 -28.63
C SER A 271 20.84 10.73 -29.17
N GLU A 272 20.43 10.23 -30.32
CA GLU A 272 19.10 10.48 -30.88
C GLU A 272 18.16 9.30 -30.62
N TYR A 273 16.89 9.60 -30.39
CA TYR A 273 15.84 8.63 -30.16
C TYR A 273 14.62 8.92 -31.02
N CYS A 274 13.89 7.88 -31.40
CA CYS A 274 12.55 7.98 -31.93
C CYS A 274 11.56 7.42 -30.90
N LYS A 275 10.54 8.20 -30.57
CA LYS A 275 9.39 7.75 -29.79
C LYS A 275 8.26 7.35 -30.73
N LEU A 276 7.73 6.15 -30.53
CA LEU A 276 6.52 5.62 -31.17
C LEU A 276 5.39 5.51 -30.14
N ASP A 277 4.14 5.72 -30.58
CA ASP A 277 2.93 5.61 -29.76
C ASP A 277 1.93 4.70 -30.46
N GLY A 278 1.64 3.54 -29.87
CA GLY A 278 0.73 2.55 -30.46
C GLY A 278 -0.73 3.01 -30.44
N ALA A 279 -1.35 3.14 -31.61
CA ALA A 279 -2.77 3.44 -31.71
C ALA A 279 -3.61 2.26 -31.22
N ASN A 280 -4.41 2.49 -30.17
CA ASN A 280 -5.31 1.48 -29.59
C ASN A 280 -4.59 0.18 -29.22
N ALA A 281 -3.33 0.29 -28.78
CA ALA A 281 -2.36 -0.81 -28.72
C ALA A 281 -2.89 -2.05 -27.97
N PHE A 282 -3.50 -1.86 -26.80
CA PHE A 282 -4.03 -2.97 -26.01
C PHE A 282 -5.03 -3.83 -26.78
N PHE A 283 -5.95 -3.22 -27.53
CA PHE A 283 -7.02 -3.95 -28.20
C PHE A 283 -6.61 -4.49 -29.58
N ASN A 284 -5.57 -3.92 -30.17
CA ASN A 284 -5.05 -4.33 -31.48
C ASN A 284 -3.97 -5.43 -31.39
N LEU A 285 -3.31 -5.61 -30.23
CA LEU A 285 -2.27 -6.62 -30.06
C LEU A 285 -2.74 -8.03 -30.49
N SER A 286 -1.92 -8.73 -31.28
CA SER A 286 -2.20 -10.12 -31.68
C SER A 286 -2.29 -11.07 -30.47
N ARG A 287 -3.41 -11.79 -30.33
CA ARG A 287 -3.55 -12.84 -29.28
C ARG A 287 -2.63 -14.02 -29.53
N LYS A 288 -2.33 -14.33 -30.80
CA LYS A 288 -1.33 -15.33 -31.16
C LYS A 288 0.03 -14.97 -30.57
N LEU A 289 0.46 -13.72 -30.73
CA LEU A 289 1.74 -13.26 -30.19
C LEU A 289 1.79 -13.38 -28.66
N VAL A 290 0.69 -13.03 -27.97
CA VAL A 290 0.60 -13.21 -26.52
C VAL A 290 0.69 -14.70 -26.15
N PHE A 291 -0.07 -15.56 -26.82
CA PHE A 291 -0.06 -17.00 -26.62
C PHE A 291 1.35 -17.60 -26.82
N ASP A 292 2.00 -17.27 -27.94
CA ASP A 292 3.36 -17.73 -28.26
C ASP A 292 4.36 -17.27 -27.19
N SER A 293 4.22 -16.03 -26.68
CA SER A 293 5.08 -15.49 -25.61
C SER A 293 4.86 -16.08 -24.21
N LEU A 294 3.81 -16.88 -24.03
CA LEU A 294 3.46 -17.55 -22.77
C LEU A 294 3.84 -19.04 -22.76
N GLN A 295 4.36 -19.58 -23.86
CA GLN A 295 4.74 -21.00 -23.97
C GLN A 295 5.77 -21.41 -22.91
N ASP A 296 6.78 -20.56 -22.71
CA ASP A 296 7.88 -20.75 -21.75
C ASP A 296 7.54 -20.32 -20.32
N VAL A 297 6.32 -19.86 -20.06
CA VAL A 297 5.89 -19.52 -18.70
C VAL A 297 5.51 -20.81 -17.96
N GLU A 298 6.35 -21.24 -17.03
CA GLU A 298 6.12 -22.41 -16.16
C GLU A 298 5.16 -22.07 -15.02
N CYS A 299 3.98 -21.57 -15.35
CA CYS A 299 2.91 -21.32 -14.39
C CYS A 299 1.58 -21.81 -14.98
N PRO A 300 1.14 -23.03 -14.62
CA PRO A 300 -0.12 -23.60 -15.12
C PRO A 300 -1.32 -22.67 -14.88
N LEU A 301 -1.32 -21.94 -13.76
CA LEU A 301 -2.34 -20.95 -13.44
C LEU A 301 -2.43 -19.84 -14.50
N VAL A 302 -1.31 -19.28 -14.96
CA VAL A 302 -1.33 -18.23 -16.00
C VAL A 302 -1.87 -18.78 -17.32
N LYS A 303 -1.47 -20.00 -17.71
CA LYS A 303 -1.94 -20.68 -18.93
C LYS A 303 -3.44 -20.99 -18.86
N ARG A 304 -3.94 -21.44 -17.71
CA ARG A 304 -5.39 -21.64 -17.50
C ARG A 304 -6.17 -20.33 -17.53
N LEU A 305 -5.67 -19.28 -16.90
CA LEU A 305 -6.33 -17.97 -16.96
C LEU A 305 -6.35 -17.41 -18.38
N TRP A 306 -5.33 -17.68 -19.18
CA TRP A 306 -5.38 -17.39 -20.62
C TRP A 306 -6.54 -18.14 -21.30
N ASN A 307 -6.67 -19.45 -21.08
CA ASN A 307 -7.76 -20.24 -21.64
C ASN A 307 -9.14 -19.70 -21.25
N VAL A 308 -9.33 -19.35 -19.98
CA VAL A 308 -10.60 -18.83 -19.46
C VAL A 308 -10.93 -17.45 -20.02
N PHE A 309 -9.97 -16.52 -20.06
CA PHE A 309 -10.26 -15.10 -20.31
C PHE A 309 -9.92 -14.59 -21.72
N TYR A 310 -9.05 -15.28 -22.46
CA TYR A 310 -8.49 -14.80 -23.74
C TYR A 310 -8.52 -15.81 -24.89
N ALA A 311 -8.55 -17.12 -24.64
CA ALA A 311 -8.54 -18.11 -25.73
C ALA A 311 -9.83 -18.11 -26.56
N LYS A 312 -10.96 -17.73 -25.95
CA LYS A 312 -12.26 -17.56 -26.64
C LYS A 312 -12.61 -16.06 -26.77
N PRO A 313 -13.41 -15.66 -27.77
CA PRO A 313 -13.95 -14.30 -27.86
C PRO A 313 -14.68 -13.90 -26.58
N SER A 314 -14.48 -12.65 -26.12
CA SER A 314 -15.13 -12.09 -24.94
C SER A 314 -16.11 -11.00 -25.36
N SER A 315 -17.35 -11.08 -24.88
CA SER A 315 -18.34 -10.03 -25.10
C SER A 315 -17.96 -8.77 -24.32
N VAL A 316 -18.01 -7.62 -24.98
CA VAL A 316 -17.84 -6.32 -24.36
C VAL A 316 -19.17 -5.58 -24.44
N MET A 317 -19.68 -5.21 -23.28
CA MET A 317 -21.02 -4.66 -23.12
C MET A 317 -20.95 -3.27 -22.50
N MET A 318 -21.94 -2.42 -22.75
CA MET A 318 -22.06 -1.10 -22.14
C MET A 318 -23.51 -0.84 -21.76
N PHE A 319 -23.72 -0.12 -20.66
CA PHE A 319 -25.05 0.38 -20.32
C PHE A 319 -25.37 1.61 -21.17
N ALA A 320 -26.46 1.55 -21.91
CA ALA A 320 -27.06 2.70 -22.58
C ALA A 320 -27.72 3.67 -21.58
N ARG A 321 -28.13 4.85 -22.06
CA ARG A 321 -28.80 5.91 -21.29
C ARG A 321 -30.04 5.46 -20.53
N ASP A 322 -30.83 4.60 -21.15
CA ASP A 322 -32.02 3.97 -20.56
C ASP A 322 -31.68 2.94 -19.46
N GLY A 323 -30.39 2.67 -19.25
CA GLY A 323 -29.89 1.69 -18.30
C GLY A 323 -29.87 0.26 -18.85
N MET A 324 -30.28 0.05 -20.10
CA MET A 324 -30.23 -1.26 -20.75
C MET A 324 -28.80 -1.63 -21.13
N LEU A 325 -28.50 -2.92 -21.04
CA LEU A 325 -27.19 -3.44 -21.39
C LEU A 325 -27.15 -3.71 -22.89
N ALA A 326 -26.31 -2.98 -23.62
CA ALA A 326 -26.08 -3.16 -25.03
C ALA A 326 -24.77 -3.93 -25.25
N LEU A 327 -24.83 -5.00 -26.05
CA LEU A 327 -23.63 -5.63 -26.60
C LEU A 327 -22.99 -4.65 -27.58
N ILE A 328 -21.74 -4.24 -27.29
CA ILE A 328 -20.97 -3.43 -28.23
C ILE A 328 -20.37 -4.34 -29.27
N ASN A 329 -19.58 -5.32 -28.83
CA ASN A 329 -18.87 -6.21 -29.73
C ASN A 329 -18.42 -7.50 -29.03
N GLN A 330 -18.05 -8.49 -29.83
CA GLN A 330 -17.27 -9.64 -29.37
C GLN A 330 -15.80 -9.40 -29.71
N VAL A 331 -14.97 -9.39 -28.68
CA VAL A 331 -13.55 -9.05 -28.77
C VAL A 331 -12.73 -10.33 -28.79
N SER A 332 -12.02 -10.52 -29.89
CA SER A 332 -11.18 -11.68 -30.15
C SER A 332 -9.72 -11.31 -30.40
N THR A 333 -9.38 -10.02 -30.42
CA THR A 333 -8.01 -9.51 -30.45
C THR A 333 -7.61 -8.89 -29.11
N GLY A 334 -6.32 -8.58 -28.96
CA GLY A 334 -5.81 -7.74 -27.89
C GLY A 334 -5.85 -8.35 -26.49
N VAL A 335 -5.42 -7.51 -25.56
CA VAL A 335 -5.52 -7.67 -24.11
C VAL A 335 -6.50 -6.64 -23.53
N LYS A 336 -7.18 -7.01 -22.45
CA LYS A 336 -8.31 -6.23 -21.89
C LYS A 336 -7.83 -5.03 -21.08
N ALA A 337 -7.70 -3.85 -21.69
CA ALA A 337 -7.23 -2.65 -21.00
C ALA A 337 -8.09 -2.33 -19.76
N GLY A 338 -7.50 -2.38 -18.56
CA GLY A 338 -8.22 -2.26 -17.29
C GLY A 338 -8.20 -3.55 -16.44
N CYS A 339 -7.87 -4.69 -17.06
CA CYS A 339 -7.57 -5.93 -16.36
C CYS A 339 -6.14 -5.89 -15.76
N PRO A 340 -5.92 -6.45 -14.55
CA PRO A 340 -4.58 -6.55 -13.95
C PRO A 340 -3.53 -7.24 -14.83
N SER A 341 -3.94 -8.16 -15.71
CA SER A 341 -3.03 -8.87 -16.61
C SER A 341 -2.62 -8.10 -17.84
N ALA A 342 -3.40 -7.08 -18.25
CA ALA A 342 -3.28 -6.50 -19.57
C ALA A 342 -1.87 -5.94 -19.85
N ALA A 343 -1.32 -5.11 -18.96
CA ALA A 343 0.00 -4.53 -19.16
C ALA A 343 1.12 -5.59 -19.14
N LYS A 344 1.04 -6.56 -18.22
CA LYS A 344 2.02 -7.64 -18.09
C LYS A 344 2.03 -8.55 -19.33
N LEU A 345 0.86 -8.96 -19.81
CA LEU A 345 0.70 -9.72 -21.06
C LEU A 345 1.18 -8.92 -22.28
N PHE A 346 0.82 -7.63 -22.36
CA PHE A 346 1.24 -6.75 -23.45
C PHE A 346 2.77 -6.68 -23.55
N ASN A 347 3.45 -6.37 -22.45
CA ASN A 347 4.92 -6.28 -22.46
C ASN A 347 5.57 -7.62 -22.77
N ARG A 348 5.03 -8.72 -22.22
CA ARG A 348 5.55 -10.07 -22.45
C ARG A 348 5.50 -10.43 -23.93
N ALA A 349 4.39 -10.14 -24.59
CA ALA A 349 4.22 -10.36 -26.02
C ALA A 349 5.14 -9.47 -26.88
N LEU A 350 5.33 -8.22 -26.47
CA LEU A 350 6.15 -7.27 -27.22
C LEU A 350 7.66 -7.51 -27.06
N SER A 351 8.11 -8.05 -25.92
CA SER A 351 9.54 -8.21 -25.61
C SER A 351 10.32 -9.02 -26.66
N PRO A 352 9.86 -10.22 -27.09
CA PRO A 352 10.54 -10.99 -28.14
C PRO A 352 10.64 -10.24 -29.46
N VAL A 353 9.60 -9.49 -29.84
CA VAL A 353 9.58 -8.67 -31.07
C VAL A 353 10.64 -7.58 -30.99
N LEU A 354 10.69 -6.84 -29.88
CA LEU A 354 11.69 -5.77 -29.71
C LEU A 354 13.12 -6.32 -29.65
N ASN A 355 13.32 -7.48 -29.03
CA ASN A 355 14.62 -8.15 -28.97
C ASN A 355 15.07 -8.58 -30.38
N ALA A 356 14.17 -9.14 -31.19
CA ALA A 356 14.45 -9.50 -32.57
C ALA A 356 14.78 -8.27 -33.43
N ILE A 357 14.03 -7.17 -33.28
CA ILE A 357 14.32 -5.90 -33.96
C ILE A 357 15.70 -5.38 -33.55
N SER A 358 16.03 -5.40 -32.25
CA SER A 358 17.32 -4.95 -31.74
C SER A 358 18.48 -5.79 -32.30
N ALA A 359 18.33 -7.12 -32.33
CA ALA A 359 19.33 -8.04 -32.86
C ALA A 359 19.51 -7.90 -34.38
N ASN A 360 18.41 -7.96 -35.14
CA ASN A 360 18.43 -8.00 -36.61
C ASN A 360 18.90 -6.68 -37.25
N HIS A 361 18.70 -5.55 -36.56
CA HIS A 361 19.02 -4.23 -37.09
C HIS A 361 20.16 -3.54 -36.33
N SER A 362 20.84 -4.26 -35.44
CA SER A 362 21.92 -3.75 -34.60
C SER A 362 21.55 -2.45 -33.88
N ILE A 363 20.30 -2.37 -33.40
CA ILE A 363 19.82 -1.18 -32.70
C ILE A 363 20.25 -1.28 -31.24
N PRO A 364 21.14 -0.38 -30.76
CA PRO A 364 21.82 -0.52 -29.47
C PRO A 364 20.92 -0.26 -28.26
N GLY A 365 19.69 0.22 -28.46
CA GLY A 365 18.76 0.44 -27.35
C GLY A 365 17.32 0.59 -27.82
N ILE A 366 16.47 -0.36 -27.46
CA ILE A 366 15.02 -0.28 -27.60
C ILE A 366 14.42 -0.40 -26.20
N PHE A 367 13.58 0.54 -25.83
CA PHE A 367 12.89 0.58 -24.54
C PHE A 367 11.39 0.66 -24.80
N ALA A 368 10.60 -0.10 -24.05
CA ALA A 368 9.15 0.00 -24.12
C ALA A 368 8.57 0.13 -22.72
N ILE A 369 7.66 1.08 -22.56
CA ILE A 369 6.80 1.18 -21.39
C ILE A 369 5.38 1.04 -21.90
N VAL A 370 4.92 -0.22 -21.94
CA VAL A 370 3.67 -0.57 -22.61
C VAL A 370 3.75 -0.15 -24.08
N ASP A 371 2.88 0.75 -24.53
CA ASP A 371 2.70 1.21 -25.91
C ASP A 371 3.62 2.37 -26.31
N ASP A 372 4.29 3.00 -25.34
CA ASP A 372 5.34 3.97 -25.57
C ASP A 372 6.67 3.25 -25.87
N ILE A 373 7.01 3.08 -27.15
CA ILE A 373 8.28 2.49 -27.61
C ILE A 373 9.27 3.62 -27.90
N ILE A 374 10.50 3.49 -27.41
CA ILE A 374 11.58 4.46 -27.52
C ILE A 374 12.79 3.75 -28.11
N ILE A 375 13.22 4.20 -29.28
CA ILE A 375 14.22 3.52 -30.11
C ILE A 375 15.43 4.43 -30.25
N LYS A 376 16.61 3.98 -29.84
CA LYS A 376 17.86 4.69 -30.04
C LYS A 376 18.26 4.62 -31.51
N ARG A 377 18.57 5.77 -32.12
CA ARG A 377 19.10 5.83 -33.49
C ARG A 377 20.52 5.26 -33.48
N PRO A 378 20.83 4.23 -34.30
CA PRO A 378 22.18 3.70 -34.38
C PRO A 378 23.13 4.75 -34.99
N PHE A 379 24.30 4.89 -34.37
CA PHE A 379 25.42 5.67 -34.91
C PHE A 379 26.48 4.68 -35.41
N ILE A 380 26.85 4.80 -36.68
CA ILE A 380 27.88 3.97 -37.30
C ILE A 380 29.11 4.85 -37.51
N GLU A 381 30.22 4.45 -36.91
CA GLU A 381 31.51 5.12 -37.08
C GLU A 381 31.83 5.23 -38.59
N ASN A 382 32.21 6.43 -39.06
CA ASN A 382 32.45 6.79 -40.47
C ASN A 382 31.22 6.93 -41.40
N ARG A 383 30.00 6.56 -40.96
CA ARG A 383 28.76 6.77 -41.76
C ARG A 383 27.74 7.69 -41.09
N GLY A 384 28.00 8.09 -39.85
CA GLY A 384 27.09 8.91 -39.06
C GLY A 384 25.85 8.11 -38.62
N PHE A 385 24.75 8.81 -38.37
CA PHE A 385 23.50 8.17 -37.96
C PHE A 385 22.80 7.48 -39.13
N VAL A 386 22.27 6.28 -38.90
CA VAL A 386 21.42 5.57 -39.87
C VAL A 386 20.25 6.46 -40.29
N CYS A 387 19.92 6.48 -41.59
CA CYS A 387 18.81 7.26 -42.15
C CYS A 387 17.50 7.01 -41.38
N LYS A 388 16.75 8.08 -41.07
CA LYS A 388 15.55 8.01 -40.21
C LYS A 388 14.49 7.12 -40.82
N GLU A 389 14.24 7.30 -42.11
CA GLU A 389 13.24 6.58 -42.90
C GLU A 389 13.58 5.09 -42.96
N GLN A 390 14.85 4.75 -43.19
CA GLN A 390 15.32 3.36 -43.19
C GLN A 390 15.18 2.69 -41.82
N LEU A 391 15.46 3.42 -40.73
CA LEU A 391 15.27 2.88 -39.38
C LEU A 391 13.78 2.63 -39.10
N LEU A 392 12.90 3.59 -39.43
CA LEU A 392 11.47 3.45 -39.22
C LEU A 392 10.89 2.31 -40.07
N GLN A 393 11.34 2.14 -41.32
CA GLN A 393 10.93 1.03 -42.16
C GLN A 393 11.29 -0.32 -41.53
N ARG A 394 12.55 -0.52 -41.13
CA ARG A 394 13.02 -1.76 -40.49
C ARG A 394 12.27 -2.09 -39.21
N VAL A 395 12.10 -1.08 -38.36
CA VAL A 395 11.30 -1.21 -37.12
C VAL A 395 9.85 -1.54 -37.46
N GLY A 396 9.28 -0.92 -38.48
CA GLY A 396 7.90 -1.15 -38.88
C GLY A 396 7.65 -2.55 -39.44
N GLU A 397 8.57 -3.07 -40.24
CA GLU A 397 8.56 -4.46 -40.71
C GLU A 397 8.56 -5.44 -39.52
N GLY A 398 9.41 -5.19 -38.51
CA GLY A 398 9.44 -6.00 -37.29
C GLY A 398 8.17 -5.88 -36.43
N LEU A 399 7.56 -4.70 -36.35
CA LEU A 399 6.34 -4.46 -35.55
C LEU A 399 5.06 -4.89 -36.26
N ALA A 400 5.08 -5.17 -37.57
CA ALA A 400 3.91 -5.57 -38.35
C ALA A 400 3.18 -6.80 -37.77
N CYS A 401 3.92 -7.73 -37.17
CA CYS A 401 3.37 -8.94 -36.53
C CYS A 401 2.49 -8.64 -35.30
N THR A 402 2.60 -7.44 -34.72
CA THR A 402 1.84 -7.05 -33.52
C THR A 402 0.40 -6.65 -33.83
N ASN A 403 0.08 -6.33 -35.10
CA ASN A 403 -1.17 -5.69 -35.53
C ASN A 403 -1.43 -4.29 -34.95
N ILE A 404 -0.43 -3.64 -34.34
CA ILE A 404 -0.54 -2.30 -33.77
C ILE A 404 0.04 -1.30 -34.75
N ASP A 405 -0.70 -0.22 -35.00
CA ASP A 405 -0.19 0.92 -35.76
C ASP A 405 0.61 1.86 -34.84
N PHE A 406 1.93 1.88 -35.02
CA PHE A 406 2.86 2.68 -34.22
C PHE A 406 3.32 3.96 -34.93
N PHE A 407 3.04 4.11 -36.23
CA PHE A 407 3.51 5.23 -37.03
C PHE A 407 2.37 6.22 -37.24
N GLY A 408 2.54 7.44 -36.75
CA GLY A 408 1.50 8.45 -36.91
C GLY A 408 1.94 9.83 -36.42
N PRO A 409 1.01 10.78 -36.27
CA PRO A 409 1.30 12.17 -35.90
C PRO A 409 2.02 12.35 -34.54
N LYS A 410 2.11 11.29 -33.74
CA LYS A 410 2.79 11.29 -32.44
C LYS A 410 4.17 10.68 -32.47
N THR A 411 4.60 10.11 -33.60
CA THR A 411 5.97 9.68 -33.81
C THR A 411 6.86 10.92 -33.69
N LYS A 412 7.81 10.91 -32.74
CA LYS A 412 8.63 12.08 -32.43
C LYS A 412 10.10 11.70 -32.34
N TRP A 413 10.93 12.44 -33.06
CA TRP A 413 12.37 12.40 -32.87
C TRP A 413 12.77 13.26 -31.67
N ILE A 414 13.67 12.72 -30.87
CA ILE A 414 14.24 13.32 -29.68
C ILE A 414 15.75 13.34 -29.90
N SER A 415 16.32 14.53 -29.93
CA SER A 415 17.76 14.77 -30.08
C SER A 415 18.21 15.80 -29.06
N ARG A 416 19.52 16.07 -29.02
CA ARG A 416 20.10 17.13 -28.20
C ARG A 416 19.49 18.51 -28.48
N ASP A 417 19.05 18.76 -29.72
CA ASP A 417 18.48 20.04 -30.14
C ASP A 417 16.96 20.12 -29.91
N SER A 418 16.34 19.04 -29.41
CA SER A 418 14.92 19.06 -29.12
C SER A 418 14.62 20.01 -27.95
N PRO A 419 13.54 20.82 -28.03
CA PRO A 419 13.13 21.64 -26.90
C PRO A 419 12.71 20.75 -25.73
N PRO A 420 12.71 21.26 -24.48
CA PRO A 420 12.19 20.52 -23.34
C PRO A 420 10.79 19.96 -23.62
N PHE A 421 10.57 18.69 -23.27
CA PHE A 421 9.32 18.00 -23.58
C PHE A 421 8.91 17.04 -22.47
N LYS A 422 7.62 16.68 -22.47
CA LYS A 422 7.06 15.74 -21.49
C LYS A 422 7.06 14.33 -22.05
N ASN A 423 7.64 13.38 -21.32
CA ASN A 423 7.58 11.95 -21.66
C ASN A 423 7.29 11.11 -20.43
N LEU A 424 6.31 10.20 -20.52
CA LEU A 424 5.92 9.31 -19.41
C LEU A 424 5.59 10.04 -18.09
N GLY A 425 5.21 11.31 -18.19
CA GLY A 425 4.96 12.20 -17.06
C GLY A 425 6.18 12.94 -16.51
N ALA A 426 7.39 12.57 -16.92
CA ALA A 426 8.63 13.30 -16.65
C ALA A 426 8.80 14.49 -17.60
N ILE A 427 9.50 15.52 -17.15
CA ILE A 427 10.04 16.56 -18.02
C ILE A 427 11.47 16.15 -18.39
N LEU A 428 11.76 16.17 -19.69
CA LEU A 428 13.08 15.92 -20.24
C LEU A 428 13.57 17.19 -20.92
N ALA A 429 14.82 17.56 -20.68
CA ALA A 429 15.47 18.71 -21.30
C ALA A 429 16.82 18.28 -21.89
N PRO A 430 16.89 18.05 -23.21
CA PRO A 430 18.10 17.60 -23.91
C PRO A 430 19.34 18.47 -23.69
N ILE A 431 19.12 19.76 -23.48
CA ILE A 431 20.12 20.70 -22.98
C ILE A 431 19.76 20.97 -21.52
N PRO A 432 20.60 20.56 -20.54
CA PRO A 432 20.29 20.76 -19.14
C PRO A 432 20.03 22.22 -18.77
N THR A 433 20.63 23.19 -19.47
CA THR A 433 20.47 24.63 -19.22
C THR A 433 19.33 25.28 -20.00
N ALA A 434 18.57 24.54 -20.80
CA ALA A 434 17.46 25.10 -21.55
C ALA A 434 16.42 25.74 -20.59
N PRO A 435 15.82 26.88 -20.96
CA PRO A 435 14.74 27.46 -20.19
C PRO A 435 13.59 26.45 -20.11
N LEU A 436 13.12 26.19 -18.88
CA LEU A 436 12.06 25.22 -18.63
C LEU A 436 10.73 25.89 -18.30
N ASP A 437 10.67 27.22 -18.34
CA ASP A 437 9.51 27.98 -17.88
C ASP A 437 8.24 27.60 -18.62
N ASP A 438 8.30 27.50 -19.96
CA ASP A 438 7.13 27.16 -20.77
C ASP A 438 6.62 25.74 -20.48
N ILE A 439 7.53 24.76 -20.34
CA ILE A 439 7.12 23.39 -20.08
C ILE A 439 6.64 23.20 -18.64
N PHE A 440 7.32 23.79 -17.66
CA PHE A 440 6.87 23.76 -16.28
C PHE A 440 5.56 24.51 -16.13
N ALA A 441 5.38 25.65 -16.79
CA ALA A 441 4.09 26.33 -16.87
C ALA A 441 3.03 25.39 -17.48
N SER A 442 3.30 24.71 -18.59
CA SER A 442 2.33 23.78 -19.17
C SER A 442 1.94 22.61 -18.24
N VAL A 443 2.87 22.13 -17.40
CA VAL A 443 2.65 21.02 -16.48
C VAL A 443 2.00 21.48 -15.17
N HIS A 444 2.40 22.62 -14.63
CA HIS A 444 1.95 23.15 -13.34
C HIS A 444 0.72 24.03 -13.46
N LYS A 445 0.55 24.79 -14.55
CA LYS A 445 -0.56 25.74 -14.73
C LYS A 445 -1.91 25.11 -14.45
N PRO A 446 -2.29 23.93 -14.99
CA PRO A 446 -3.57 23.32 -14.66
C PRO A 446 -3.76 23.04 -13.17
N LEU A 447 -2.68 22.75 -12.44
CA LEU A 447 -2.70 22.51 -11.00
C LEU A 447 -2.69 23.82 -10.21
N PHE A 448 -1.97 24.83 -10.66
CA PHE A 448 -1.96 26.17 -10.04
C PHE A 448 -3.31 26.84 -10.20
N ASP A 449 -3.90 26.80 -11.41
CA ASP A 449 -5.27 27.26 -11.67
C ASP A 449 -6.27 26.53 -10.77
N ALA A 450 -6.07 25.22 -10.51
CA ALA A 450 -6.91 24.47 -9.59
C ALA A 450 -6.69 24.86 -8.12
N MET A 451 -5.47 25.20 -7.72
CA MET A 451 -5.17 25.76 -6.39
C MET A 451 -5.80 27.14 -6.21
N ASP A 452 -5.80 27.98 -7.25
CA ASP A 452 -6.47 29.29 -7.23
C ASP A 452 -7.99 29.15 -7.16
N LYS A 453 -8.58 28.22 -7.90
CA LYS A 453 -10.01 27.89 -7.76
C LYS A 453 -10.36 27.34 -6.37
N LEU A 454 -9.43 26.64 -5.73
CA LEU A 454 -9.65 26.04 -4.42
C LEU A 454 -9.92 27.07 -3.33
N THR A 455 -9.30 28.25 -3.42
CA THR A 455 -9.45 29.32 -2.42
C THR A 455 -10.88 29.85 -2.40
N THR A 456 -11.49 30.03 -3.58
CA THR A 456 -12.85 30.56 -3.77
C THR A 456 -13.95 29.49 -3.78
N LEU A 457 -13.59 28.21 -3.91
CA LEU A 457 -14.54 27.10 -3.97
C LEU A 457 -15.45 27.04 -2.73
N ASN A 458 -16.77 27.01 -2.89
CA ASN A 458 -17.70 26.97 -1.76
C ASN A 458 -17.97 25.53 -1.28
N VAL A 459 -16.96 24.89 -0.69
CA VAL A 459 -17.06 23.55 -0.07
C VAL A 459 -16.46 23.55 1.33
N LYS A 460 -16.80 22.54 2.13
CA LYS A 460 -16.26 22.34 3.48
C LYS A 460 -14.72 22.38 3.49
N LEU A 461 -14.14 23.04 4.49
CA LEU A 461 -12.70 23.23 4.66
C LEU A 461 -11.91 21.92 4.55
N GLN A 462 -12.43 20.83 5.13
CA GLN A 462 -11.79 19.51 5.08
C GLN A 462 -11.66 18.99 3.65
N LEU A 463 -12.64 19.27 2.78
CA LEU A 463 -12.58 18.91 1.36
C LEU A 463 -11.55 19.75 0.62
N LYS A 464 -11.42 21.04 0.97
CA LYS A 464 -10.38 21.90 0.40
C LYS A 464 -8.98 21.36 0.72
N PHE A 465 -8.70 21.01 1.97
CA PHE A 465 -7.41 20.43 2.35
C PHE A 465 -7.13 19.09 1.67
N GLN A 466 -8.13 18.21 1.55
CA GLN A 466 -7.97 16.94 0.85
C GLN A 466 -7.70 17.13 -0.65
N LEU A 467 -8.32 18.12 -1.29
CA LEU A 467 -8.03 18.49 -2.69
C LEU A 467 -6.60 18.98 -2.84
N LEU A 468 -6.15 19.88 -1.96
CA LEU A 468 -4.78 20.39 -1.96
C LEU A 468 -3.76 19.25 -1.86
N ARG A 469 -3.95 18.33 -0.90
CA ARG A 469 -3.11 17.13 -0.74
C ARG A 469 -3.11 16.25 -1.99
N ALA A 470 -4.26 16.09 -2.64
CA ALA A 470 -4.37 15.28 -3.85
C ALA A 470 -3.66 15.89 -5.07
N MET A 471 -3.65 17.22 -5.18
CA MET A 471 -2.88 17.93 -6.21
C MET A 471 -1.38 17.73 -6.02
N GLN A 472 -0.88 17.79 -4.78
CA GLN A 472 0.53 17.55 -4.46
C GLN A 472 1.00 16.15 -4.85
N LEU A 473 0.16 15.13 -4.72
CA LEU A 473 0.51 13.77 -5.17
C LEU A 473 0.79 13.71 -6.68
N ARG A 474 0.13 14.53 -7.49
CA ARG A 474 0.41 14.62 -8.93
C ARG A 474 1.75 15.31 -9.20
N LEU A 475 2.05 16.39 -8.46
CA LEU A 475 3.33 17.11 -8.54
C LEU A 475 4.50 16.21 -8.12
N LYS A 476 4.34 15.47 -7.01
CA LYS A 476 5.32 14.52 -6.49
C LYS A 476 5.80 13.53 -7.56
N PHE A 477 4.90 13.00 -8.39
CA PHE A 477 5.28 12.10 -9.48
C PHE A 477 6.12 12.79 -10.56
N VAL A 478 5.77 14.03 -10.95
CA VAL A 478 6.54 14.82 -11.92
C VAL A 478 7.95 15.05 -11.41
N TYR A 479 8.12 15.49 -10.15
CA TYR A 479 9.44 15.73 -9.55
C TYR A 479 10.24 14.44 -9.32
N GLN A 480 9.56 13.35 -8.98
CA GLN A 480 10.23 12.05 -8.83
C GLN A 480 10.76 11.51 -10.16
N SER A 481 10.15 11.88 -11.29
CA SER A 481 10.49 11.37 -12.62
C SER A 481 11.26 12.35 -13.52
N THR A 482 11.34 13.63 -13.14
CA THR A 482 12.09 14.68 -13.85
C THR A 482 13.52 14.73 -13.32
N HIS A 483 14.53 14.76 -14.19
CA HIS A 483 15.95 14.63 -13.82
C HIS A 483 16.78 15.86 -14.21
N LEU A 484 16.31 17.05 -13.81
CA LEU A 484 16.89 18.34 -14.22
C LEU A 484 17.32 19.18 -13.01
N PRO A 485 18.52 19.79 -13.00
CA PRO A 485 18.99 20.62 -11.89
C PRO A 485 18.04 21.79 -11.55
N GLN A 486 17.42 22.38 -12.57
CA GLN A 486 16.49 23.50 -12.40
C GLN A 486 15.20 23.08 -11.67
N ALA A 487 14.89 21.78 -11.57
CA ALA A 487 13.69 21.30 -10.90
C ALA A 487 13.61 21.79 -9.44
N ALA A 488 14.74 21.98 -8.76
CA ALA A 488 14.77 22.52 -7.41
C ALA A 488 14.20 23.95 -7.31
N ALA A 489 14.56 24.84 -8.25
CA ALA A 489 14.04 26.20 -8.28
C ALA A 489 12.52 26.24 -8.51
N TYR A 490 12.01 25.35 -9.37
CA TYR A 490 10.56 25.22 -9.57
C TYR A 490 9.87 24.58 -8.36
N ALA A 491 10.52 23.63 -7.67
CA ALA A 491 9.98 23.04 -6.45
C ALA A 491 9.75 24.11 -5.38
N THR A 492 10.63 25.11 -5.26
CA THR A 492 10.43 26.26 -4.36
C THR A 492 9.19 27.06 -4.74
N LYS A 493 8.99 27.36 -6.04
CA LYS A 493 7.78 28.06 -6.51
C LYS A 493 6.50 27.28 -6.21
N VAL A 494 6.55 25.95 -6.35
CA VAL A 494 5.43 25.06 -6.03
C VAL A 494 5.15 25.02 -4.53
N ASP A 495 6.19 24.94 -3.69
CA ASP A 495 6.04 24.96 -2.23
C ASP A 495 5.47 26.29 -1.74
N GLN A 496 5.92 27.41 -2.32
CA GLN A 496 5.32 28.72 -2.03
C GLN A 496 3.84 28.74 -2.40
N LYS A 497 3.49 28.30 -3.63
CA LYS A 497 2.09 28.26 -4.08
C LYS A 497 1.21 27.38 -3.18
N ILE A 498 1.73 26.23 -2.72
CA ILE A 498 1.04 25.35 -1.78
C ILE A 498 0.78 26.07 -0.45
N THR A 499 1.81 26.75 0.08
CA THR A 499 1.72 27.50 1.34
C THR A 499 0.73 28.65 1.22
N ASP A 500 0.80 29.46 0.16
CA ASP A 500 -0.12 30.57 -0.08
C ASP A 500 -1.57 30.09 -0.20
N THR A 501 -1.77 28.98 -0.93
CA THR A 501 -3.09 28.36 -1.07
C THR A 501 -3.59 27.84 0.27
N PHE A 502 -2.71 27.21 1.06
CA PHE A 502 -3.06 26.72 2.39
C PHE A 502 -3.46 27.88 3.32
N LEU A 503 -2.65 28.95 3.39
CA LEU A 503 -2.93 30.14 4.19
C LEU A 503 -4.28 30.75 3.82
N THR A 504 -4.53 30.92 2.51
CA THR A 504 -5.79 31.46 2.01
C THR A 504 -6.98 30.57 2.36
N VAL A 505 -6.86 29.25 2.14
CA VAL A 505 -7.92 28.28 2.45
C VAL A 505 -8.20 28.19 3.95
N ALA A 506 -7.17 28.33 4.78
CA ALA A 506 -7.25 28.32 6.24
C ALA A 506 -7.62 29.69 6.84
N GLU A 507 -7.76 30.73 6.03
CA GLU A 507 -8.01 32.12 6.44
C GLU A 507 -6.94 32.65 7.41
N LEU A 508 -5.69 32.24 7.19
CA LEU A 508 -4.52 32.64 7.97
C LEU A 508 -3.72 33.70 7.20
N ARG A 509 -3.28 34.75 7.89
CA ARG A 509 -2.37 35.76 7.32
C ARG A 509 -0.94 35.22 7.18
N GLU A 510 -0.49 34.48 8.19
CA GLU A 510 0.83 33.88 8.26
C GLU A 510 0.79 32.58 9.07
N LEU A 511 1.80 31.74 8.87
CA LEU A 511 2.03 30.53 9.67
C LEU A 511 3.05 30.85 10.76
N ASP A 512 2.73 30.52 12.00
CA ASP A 512 3.75 30.42 13.05
C ASP A 512 4.87 29.48 12.55
N PRO A 513 6.15 29.88 12.58
CA PRO A 513 7.27 29.04 12.22
C PRO A 513 7.24 27.65 12.87
N ARG A 514 6.67 27.52 14.08
CA ARG A 514 6.51 26.25 14.80
C ARG A 514 5.43 25.33 14.21
N SER A 515 4.47 25.90 13.48
CA SER A 515 3.37 25.17 12.83
C SER A 515 3.72 24.68 11.42
N ILE A 516 4.75 25.26 10.79
CA ILE A 516 5.22 24.85 9.45
C ILE A 516 5.60 23.35 9.40
N PRO A 517 6.33 22.78 10.36
CA PRO A 517 6.58 21.34 10.36
C PRO A 517 5.29 20.51 10.46
N LEU A 518 4.31 20.96 11.25
CA LEU A 518 3.05 20.23 11.50
C LEU A 518 2.19 20.09 10.24
N ILE A 519 2.13 21.13 9.40
CA ILE A 519 1.37 21.05 8.14
C ILE A 519 1.98 20.00 7.18
N HIS A 520 3.29 19.78 7.28
CA HIS A 520 4.03 18.86 6.41
C HIS A 520 4.14 17.43 6.96
N LEU A 521 3.86 17.23 8.25
CA LEU A 521 3.80 15.89 8.84
C LEU A 521 2.69 15.05 8.21
N PRO A 522 2.87 13.73 8.06
CA PRO A 522 1.80 12.79 7.70
C PRO A 522 0.57 12.95 8.59
N VAL A 523 -0.61 12.68 8.02
CA VAL A 523 -1.88 12.73 8.78
C VAL A 523 -1.87 11.74 9.93
N GLU A 524 -1.22 10.59 9.72
CA GLU A 524 -1.03 9.54 10.72
C GLU A 524 -0.13 9.96 11.89
N GLU A 525 0.62 11.06 11.73
CA GLU A 525 1.51 11.65 12.75
C GLU A 525 0.92 12.96 13.33
N GLY A 526 -0.37 13.22 13.12
CA GLY A 526 -1.05 14.43 13.60
C GLY A 526 -0.86 15.67 12.72
N GLY A 527 -0.25 15.53 11.54
CA GLY A 527 -0.09 16.61 10.57
C GLY A 527 -1.20 16.71 9.53
N LEU A 528 -1.00 17.57 8.52
CA LEU A 528 -1.94 17.74 7.40
C LEU A 528 -1.56 16.95 6.14
N GLY A 529 -0.38 16.35 6.12
CA GLY A 529 0.13 15.55 5.02
C GLY A 529 0.45 16.36 3.76
N LEU A 530 0.70 17.68 3.90
CA LEU A 530 1.09 18.54 2.79
C LEU A 530 2.58 18.37 2.52
N ALA A 531 2.97 17.57 1.53
CA ALA A 531 4.39 17.32 1.30
C ALA A 531 5.10 18.53 0.64
N GLN A 532 6.27 18.91 1.16
CA GLN A 532 7.15 19.87 0.51
C GLN A 532 7.89 19.21 -0.67
N MET A 533 7.90 19.86 -1.82
CA MET A 533 8.54 19.43 -3.05
C MET A 533 10.05 19.61 -3.00
N VAL A 534 10.59 20.67 -2.37
CA VAL A 534 12.05 20.89 -2.30
C VAL A 534 12.78 19.75 -1.57
N PRO A 535 12.37 19.32 -0.36
CA PRO A 535 13.03 18.21 0.32
C PRO A 535 12.81 16.88 -0.40
N LEU A 536 11.63 16.72 -1.02
CA LEU A 536 11.34 15.54 -1.84
C LEU A 536 12.24 15.48 -3.07
N GLU A 537 12.41 16.59 -3.79
CA GLU A 537 13.30 16.70 -4.95
C GLU A 537 14.72 16.32 -4.56
N ARG A 538 15.26 16.87 -3.47
CA ARG A 538 16.58 16.54 -2.92
C ARG A 538 16.71 15.07 -2.55
N LEU A 539 15.71 14.51 -1.86
CA LEU A 539 15.66 13.08 -1.52
C LEU A 539 15.62 12.21 -2.78
N TYR A 540 14.81 12.61 -3.76
CA TYR A 540 14.69 11.91 -5.03
C TYR A 540 15.98 12.01 -5.80
N TRP A 541 16.71 13.12 -5.80
CA TRP A 541 17.99 13.26 -6.48
C TRP A 541 18.96 12.17 -6.01
N ASN A 542 19.08 12.00 -4.70
CA ASN A 542 19.90 10.95 -4.10
C ASN A 542 19.43 9.53 -4.47
N LYS A 543 18.11 9.29 -4.52
CA LYS A 543 17.55 8.00 -4.98
C LYS A 543 17.78 7.76 -6.47
N ARG A 544 17.72 8.82 -7.29
CA ARG A 544 17.91 8.79 -8.75
C ARG A 544 19.32 8.33 -9.09
N VAL A 545 20.34 8.92 -8.45
CA VAL A 545 21.75 8.52 -8.62
C VAL A 545 21.95 7.04 -8.29
N MET A 546 21.37 6.57 -7.18
CA MET A 546 21.47 5.15 -6.78
C MET A 546 20.71 4.21 -7.71
N THR A 547 19.51 4.58 -8.14
CA THR A 547 18.68 3.74 -9.03
C THR A 547 19.30 3.64 -10.42
N LEU A 548 19.82 4.74 -10.95
CA LEU A 548 20.54 4.75 -12.22
C LEU A 548 21.79 3.87 -12.14
N ARG A 549 22.55 3.95 -11.05
CA ARG A 549 23.71 3.08 -10.82
C ARG A 549 23.33 1.60 -10.84
N ILE A 550 22.36 1.19 -10.02
CA ILE A 550 21.90 -0.22 -9.95
C ILE A 550 21.38 -0.68 -11.32
N PHE A 551 20.63 0.18 -12.03
CA PHE A 551 20.09 -0.13 -13.34
C PHE A 551 21.19 -0.33 -14.39
N LEU A 552 22.23 0.50 -14.38
CA LEU A 552 23.39 0.40 -15.28
C LEU A 552 24.24 -0.84 -14.96
N GLU A 553 24.50 -1.11 -13.67
CA GLU A 553 25.20 -2.31 -13.19
C GLU A 553 24.46 -3.58 -13.64
N ALA A 554 23.13 -3.63 -13.50
CA ALA A 554 22.30 -4.74 -13.95
C ALA A 554 22.30 -4.97 -15.48
N ARG A 555 22.82 -4.00 -16.26
CA ARG A 555 22.98 -4.12 -17.71
C ARG A 555 24.42 -4.36 -18.14
N GLY A 556 25.30 -4.73 -17.21
CA GLY A 556 26.71 -5.01 -17.50
C GLY A 556 27.53 -3.75 -17.83
N VAL A 557 26.99 -2.55 -17.58
CA VAL A 557 27.75 -1.31 -17.69
C VAL A 557 28.53 -1.15 -16.38
N ALA A 558 29.82 -1.49 -16.38
CA ALA A 558 30.68 -1.36 -15.22
C ALA A 558 30.58 0.07 -14.65
N ALA A 559 30.11 0.18 -13.41
CA ALA A 559 29.87 1.46 -12.74
C ALA A 559 31.18 2.11 -12.26
N THR A 560 32.15 2.29 -13.15
CA THR A 560 33.09 3.40 -13.02
C THR A 560 32.36 4.66 -13.52
N LEU A 561 31.69 5.35 -12.59
CA LEU A 561 31.06 6.67 -12.76
C LEU A 561 32.07 7.79 -13.21
N SER A 562 33.26 7.41 -13.65
CA SER A 562 34.31 8.22 -14.26
C SER A 562 34.22 8.28 -15.80
N HIS A 563 33.30 7.53 -16.45
CA HIS A 563 33.17 7.58 -17.90
C HIS A 563 32.74 8.99 -18.38
N PRO A 564 33.48 9.64 -19.31
CA PRO A 564 33.22 11.02 -19.78
C PRO A 564 31.79 11.30 -20.27
N LYS A 565 31.09 10.28 -20.79
CA LYS A 565 29.71 10.38 -21.30
C LYS A 565 28.66 10.63 -20.20
N TYR A 566 28.92 10.16 -18.98
CA TYR A 566 28.02 10.35 -17.83
C TYR A 566 28.52 11.45 -16.87
N LYS A 567 29.70 12.03 -17.15
CA LYS A 567 30.28 13.16 -16.42
C LYS A 567 29.27 14.31 -16.27
N PRO A 568 28.51 14.75 -17.31
CA PRO A 568 27.54 15.86 -17.19
C PRO A 568 26.41 15.66 -16.16
N PHE A 569 26.05 14.40 -15.86
CA PHE A 569 25.03 14.07 -14.85
C PHE A 569 25.60 14.03 -13.43
N VAL A 570 26.92 13.91 -13.33
CA VAL A 570 27.68 13.80 -12.09
C VAL A 570 28.40 15.13 -11.76
N THR A 571 28.69 15.98 -12.75
CA THR A 571 29.48 17.21 -12.60
C THR A 571 28.69 18.47 -12.27
N SER A 572 27.35 18.43 -12.16
CA SER A 572 26.59 19.59 -11.70
C SER A 572 26.79 19.94 -10.20
N ARG A 573 27.75 19.31 -9.51
CA ARG A 573 28.20 19.71 -8.16
C ARG A 573 29.62 19.25 -7.76
N ARG A 574 30.41 18.68 -8.68
CA ARG A 574 31.68 17.99 -8.30
C ARG A 574 32.96 18.80 -8.48
N ASP A 575 32.96 19.85 -9.29
CA ASP A 575 34.20 20.55 -9.66
C ASP A 575 34.39 21.91 -8.95
N ALA A 576 33.62 22.17 -7.88
CA ALA A 576 33.97 23.18 -6.88
C ALA A 576 34.16 22.47 -5.52
N PRO A 577 35.32 22.62 -4.85
CA PRO A 577 35.45 22.17 -3.46
C PRO A 577 34.37 22.89 -2.63
N PRO A 578 33.60 22.19 -1.79
CA PRO A 578 32.39 22.76 -1.24
C PRO A 578 32.73 23.76 -0.11
N ALA A 579 32.52 25.05 -0.38
CA ALA A 579 32.03 25.99 0.64
C ALA A 579 30.72 25.48 1.29
N ASP A 580 30.05 24.52 0.64
CA ASP A 580 28.74 23.97 0.96
C ASP A 580 28.77 22.69 1.85
N MET A 581 29.91 22.27 2.43
CA MET A 581 29.83 21.32 3.56
C MET A 581 29.42 22.04 4.84
N ALA A 582 29.80 23.31 5.00
CA ALA A 582 29.29 24.17 6.06
C ALA A 582 27.81 24.50 5.84
N GLU A 583 27.38 24.77 4.60
CA GLU A 583 25.98 25.06 4.26
C GLU A 583 25.12 23.79 4.24
N SER A 584 25.57 22.65 3.70
CA SER A 584 24.88 21.36 3.88
C SER A 584 24.85 20.88 5.34
N ALA A 585 25.86 21.19 6.16
CA ALA A 585 25.84 20.95 7.61
C ALA A 585 25.01 21.99 8.39
N ALA A 586 24.89 23.22 7.90
CA ALA A 586 24.02 24.26 8.45
C ALA A 586 22.56 23.97 8.12
N ILE A 587 22.27 23.53 6.90
CA ILE A 587 20.97 23.03 6.43
C ILE A 587 20.62 21.72 7.13
N MET A 588 21.55 20.77 7.28
CA MET A 588 21.32 19.60 8.12
C MET A 588 21.05 20.01 9.57
N ARG A 589 21.76 21.01 10.14
CA ARG A 589 21.48 21.54 11.48
C ARG A 589 20.11 22.23 11.59
N GLU A 590 19.70 22.94 10.55
CA GLU A 590 18.41 23.64 10.44
C GLU A 590 17.24 22.66 10.26
N TRP A 591 17.45 21.56 9.53
CA TRP A 591 16.42 20.57 9.19
C TRP A 591 16.44 19.33 10.08
N MET A 592 17.50 19.10 10.87
CA MET A 592 17.57 17.98 11.80
C MET A 592 16.39 17.97 12.78
N PRO A 593 15.90 19.11 13.31
CA PRO A 593 14.68 19.15 14.11
C PRO A 593 13.46 18.58 13.36
N THR A 594 13.28 18.90 12.08
CA THR A 594 12.15 18.41 11.25
C THR A 594 12.29 16.93 10.91
N ILE A 595 13.51 16.48 10.58
CA ILE A 595 13.83 15.07 10.33
C ILE A 595 13.68 14.24 11.61
N GLN A 596 14.13 14.76 12.76
CA GLN A 596 14.00 14.14 14.07
C GLN A 596 12.56 14.23 14.62
N ALA A 597 11.74 15.18 14.17
CA ALA A 597 10.34 15.28 14.55
C ALA A 597 9.45 14.29 13.77
N SER A 598 9.82 13.87 12.55
CA SER A 598 9.00 12.95 11.74
C SER A 598 9.48 11.48 11.82
N PRO A 599 8.71 10.58 12.45
CA PRO A 599 8.93 9.13 12.37
C PRO A 599 8.96 8.56 10.94
N PHE A 600 8.20 9.12 9.99
CA PHE A 600 8.20 8.73 8.57
C PHE A 600 9.53 9.04 7.87
N LEU A 601 10.07 10.25 8.06
CA LEU A 601 11.39 10.60 7.51
C LEU A 601 12.51 9.80 8.19
N ARG A 602 12.41 9.57 9.51
CA ARG A 602 13.31 8.66 10.24
C ARG A 602 13.27 7.23 9.72
N SER A 603 12.08 6.67 9.46
CA SER A 603 11.92 5.30 8.97
C SER A 603 12.38 5.15 7.51
N LEU A 604 12.24 6.18 6.67
CA LEU A 604 12.82 6.21 5.33
C LEU A 604 14.36 6.26 5.35
N VAL A 605 14.96 6.94 6.33
CA VAL A 605 16.41 6.98 6.55
C VAL A 605 16.91 5.66 7.18
N LEU A 606 16.19 5.08 8.14
CA LEU A 606 16.54 3.84 8.85
C LEU A 606 16.33 2.57 8.00
N MET A 607 15.30 2.50 7.16
CA MET A 607 15.10 1.37 6.24
C MET A 607 16.25 1.19 5.24
N LYS A 608 17.05 2.24 5.02
CA LYS A 608 18.26 2.21 4.18
C LYS A 608 19.37 1.36 4.81
N HIS A 609 19.58 1.47 6.12
CA HIS A 609 20.63 0.71 6.81
C HIS A 609 20.26 -0.75 7.03
N VAL A 610 18.98 -1.06 7.27
CA VAL A 610 18.52 -2.44 7.49
C VAL A 610 18.46 -3.25 6.20
N ARG A 611 18.17 -2.64 5.04
CA ARG A 611 18.21 -3.35 3.73
C ARG A 611 19.62 -3.56 3.18
N GLN A 612 20.59 -2.72 3.54
CA GLN A 612 21.99 -2.87 3.09
C GLN A 612 22.72 -4.01 3.82
N ALA A 613 22.34 -4.32 5.07
CA ALA A 613 22.96 -5.40 5.84
C ALA A 613 22.60 -6.82 5.33
N HIS A 614 21.58 -6.96 4.48
CA HIS A 614 21.14 -8.27 3.95
C HIS A 614 21.65 -8.60 2.54
N LEU A 615 22.34 -7.68 1.86
CA LEU A 615 22.82 -7.89 0.48
C LEU A 615 24.35 -7.89 0.33
N LEU A 616 25.11 -7.77 1.43
CA LEU A 616 26.56 -7.88 1.43
C LEU A 616 26.99 -8.79 2.59
N ASN A 617 27.53 -9.96 2.25
CA ASN A 617 28.27 -10.79 3.19
C ASN A 617 29.58 -10.10 3.58
N ALA A 618 29.96 -10.24 4.85
CA ALA A 618 31.23 -9.88 5.53
C ALA A 618 31.35 -8.48 6.19
N GLU A 619 31.36 -8.53 7.54
CA GLU A 619 32.00 -7.67 8.56
C GLU A 619 31.61 -6.20 8.86
N PRO A 620 31.72 -5.76 10.14
CA PRO A 620 30.98 -4.62 10.69
C PRO A 620 31.77 -3.30 10.61
N MET A 621 31.75 -2.64 9.47
CA MET A 621 32.17 -1.23 9.38
C MET A 621 30.98 -0.28 9.57
N GLY A 622 30.62 -0.02 10.82
CA GLY A 622 29.51 0.90 11.16
C GLY A 622 29.75 1.88 12.32
N LEU A 623 30.81 1.72 13.11
CA LEU A 623 31.02 2.51 14.33
C LEU A 623 32.34 3.28 14.40
N MET A 624 33.23 3.18 13.41
CA MET A 624 34.55 3.82 13.47
C MET A 624 34.64 5.27 12.96
N ALA A 625 33.59 5.83 12.35
CA ALA A 625 33.65 7.16 11.72
C ALA A 625 33.18 8.34 12.60
N MET A 626 33.04 8.18 13.92
CA MET A 626 32.59 9.27 14.80
C MET A 626 33.49 9.41 16.04
N LYS A 627 34.67 9.99 15.82
CA LYS A 627 35.69 10.31 16.85
C LYS A 627 35.81 11.81 17.10
N ASP A 628 34.69 12.52 17.29
CA ASP A 628 34.71 13.90 17.80
C ASP A 628 34.18 13.91 19.25
N PRO A 629 35.08 14.07 20.26
CA PRO A 629 34.71 14.14 21.67
C PRO A 629 33.90 15.39 22.04
N GLU A 630 34.14 16.53 21.39
CA GLU A 630 33.40 17.78 21.64
C GLU A 630 31.97 17.67 21.12
N PHE A 631 31.77 17.04 19.96
CA PHE A 631 30.44 16.78 19.43
C PHE A 631 29.63 15.80 20.32
N LYS A 632 30.28 14.80 20.94
CA LYS A 632 29.63 13.92 21.93
C LYS A 632 29.25 14.67 23.21
N ALA A 633 30.11 15.57 23.70
CA ALA A 633 29.83 16.39 24.87
C ALA A 633 28.70 17.42 24.60
N LEU A 634 28.67 18.02 23.41
CA LEU A 634 27.65 18.98 22.98
C LEU A 634 26.27 18.32 22.79
N LEU A 635 26.23 17.10 22.24
CA LEU A 635 25.00 16.32 22.07
C LEU A 635 24.41 15.88 23.42
N TRP A 636 25.26 15.59 24.40
CA TRP A 636 24.83 15.13 25.73
C TRP A 636 24.42 16.28 26.65
N ASN A 637 25.15 17.40 26.62
CA ASN A 637 24.82 18.60 27.41
C ASN A 637 23.54 19.31 26.91
N ARG A 638 23.20 19.21 25.62
CA ARG A 638 21.93 19.74 25.09
C ARG A 638 20.70 18.87 25.38
N LEU A 639 20.88 17.59 25.74
CA LEU A 639 19.79 16.72 26.20
C LEU A 639 19.39 16.98 27.66
N GLN A 640 20.19 17.74 28.43
CA GLN A 640 19.90 18.10 29.82
C GLN A 640 18.98 19.32 29.98
N PHE A 641 18.66 20.03 28.89
CA PHE A 641 17.75 21.19 28.89
C PHE A 641 16.45 20.93 28.11
N LEU A 642 15.86 19.75 28.29
CA LEU A 642 14.44 19.58 27.97
C LEU A 642 13.61 20.14 29.16
N PRO A 643 12.71 21.11 28.94
CA PRO A 643 11.81 21.56 29.99
C PRO A 643 10.98 20.38 30.52
N LYS A 644 10.58 20.45 31.80
CA LYS A 644 9.78 19.48 32.59
C LYS A 644 8.39 19.11 32.00
N SER A 645 8.17 19.30 30.70
CA SER A 645 6.95 18.96 29.97
C SER A 645 7.31 18.35 28.62
N VAL A 646 7.87 17.14 28.64
CA VAL A 646 7.86 16.28 27.46
C VAL A 646 6.75 15.26 27.68
N GLU A 647 5.60 15.52 27.08
CA GLU A 647 4.62 14.48 26.85
C GLU A 647 5.26 13.44 25.92
N LEU A 648 5.35 12.19 26.40
CA LEU A 648 5.79 11.07 25.58
C LEU A 648 4.84 10.96 24.38
N PRO A 649 5.33 10.97 23.12
CA PRO A 649 4.49 10.75 21.96
C PRO A 649 4.05 9.29 21.94
N CYS A 650 2.82 9.04 22.39
CA CYS A 650 2.13 7.77 22.26
C CYS A 650 1.61 7.61 20.81
N THR A 651 2.49 7.39 19.83
CA THR A 651 2.05 7.23 18.44
C THR A 651 2.93 6.26 17.65
N VAL A 652 2.54 4.96 17.67
CA VAL A 652 2.52 4.02 16.51
C VAL A 652 1.48 2.89 16.73
N THR A 653 0.94 2.69 17.94
CA THR A 653 0.05 1.55 18.26
C THR A 653 -1.46 1.83 18.18
N GLY A 654 -1.91 3.09 18.09
CA GLY A 654 -3.33 3.50 18.16
C GLY A 654 -4.28 2.65 17.33
N SER A 655 -4.14 2.55 16.01
CA SER A 655 -5.16 1.85 15.18
C SER A 655 -5.40 0.36 15.51
N ARG A 656 -4.41 -0.35 16.09
CA ARG A 656 -4.58 -1.73 16.55
C ARG A 656 -4.92 -1.81 18.04
N TYR A 657 -4.36 -0.91 18.84
CA TYR A 657 -4.62 -0.82 20.27
C TYR A 657 -6.06 -0.36 20.53
N ASP A 658 -6.50 0.71 19.86
CA ASP A 658 -7.86 1.25 19.87
C ASP A 658 -8.86 0.22 19.31
N HIS A 659 -8.49 -0.52 18.27
CA HIS A 659 -9.35 -1.60 17.76
C HIS A 659 -9.49 -2.77 18.76
N VAL A 660 -8.40 -3.17 19.43
CA VAL A 660 -8.41 -4.25 20.42
C VAL A 660 -9.11 -3.83 21.72
N THR A 661 -9.17 -2.54 22.04
CA THR A 661 -9.91 -2.00 23.19
C THR A 661 -11.38 -1.71 22.87
N GLU A 662 -11.74 -1.33 21.64
CA GLU A 662 -13.09 -0.91 21.26
C GLU A 662 -13.93 -1.96 20.51
N CYS A 663 -13.31 -2.94 19.85
CA CYS A 663 -14.03 -3.95 19.06
C CYS A 663 -14.75 -4.98 19.95
N SER A 664 -16.08 -5.05 19.83
CA SER A 664 -16.93 -5.98 20.57
C SER A 664 -16.65 -7.46 20.29
N LEU A 665 -16.12 -7.80 19.11
CA LEU A 665 -15.78 -9.17 18.71
C LEU A 665 -14.42 -9.64 19.28
N CYS A 666 -13.52 -8.71 19.61
CA CYS A 666 -12.23 -9.00 20.22
C CYS A 666 -12.28 -9.06 21.77
N LYS A 667 -13.47 -8.93 22.37
CA LYS A 667 -13.67 -8.84 23.84
C LYS A 667 -13.49 -10.17 24.60
N GLN A 668 -13.24 -11.30 23.93
CA GLN A 668 -13.16 -12.61 24.59
C GLN A 668 -11.82 -13.31 24.32
N GLY A 669 -11.07 -13.63 25.38
CA GLY A 669 -10.02 -14.66 25.37
C GLY A 669 -8.56 -14.22 25.60
N THR A 670 -7.70 -15.22 25.74
CA THR A 670 -6.23 -15.16 25.94
C THR A 670 -5.46 -14.53 24.77
N VAL A 671 -6.06 -14.51 23.57
CA VAL A 671 -5.48 -13.91 22.36
C VAL A 671 -5.32 -12.38 22.52
N ARG A 672 -6.28 -11.71 23.17
CA ARG A 672 -6.22 -10.27 23.47
C ARG A 672 -5.06 -9.92 24.41
N HIS A 673 -4.86 -10.75 25.43
CA HIS A 673 -3.82 -10.55 26.43
C HIS A 673 -2.43 -10.63 25.78
N ASN A 674 -2.15 -11.70 25.04
CA ASN A 674 -0.85 -11.88 24.37
C ASN A 674 -0.55 -10.78 23.34
N ASP A 675 -1.52 -10.38 22.51
CA ASP A 675 -1.31 -9.32 21.51
C ASP A 675 -0.96 -7.97 22.15
N VAL A 676 -1.60 -7.63 23.27
CA VAL A 676 -1.27 -6.40 24.02
C VAL A 676 0.13 -6.49 24.61
N LEU A 677 0.49 -7.60 25.25
CA LEU A 677 1.83 -7.81 25.80
C LEU A 677 2.91 -7.74 24.71
N TYR A 678 2.69 -8.33 23.54
CA TYR A 678 3.62 -8.26 22.41
C TYR A 678 3.82 -6.83 21.89
N GLN A 679 2.75 -6.03 21.77
CA GLN A 679 2.89 -4.63 21.32
C GLN A 679 3.59 -3.76 22.38
N MET A 680 3.31 -3.98 23.66
CA MET A 680 3.97 -3.28 24.76
C MET A 680 5.46 -3.65 24.82
N ALA A 681 5.79 -4.94 24.82
CA ALA A 681 7.17 -5.42 24.80
C ALA A 681 7.97 -4.84 23.63
N ARG A 682 7.36 -4.81 22.43
CA ARG A 682 7.98 -4.21 21.24
C ARG A 682 8.24 -2.72 21.41
N SER A 683 7.33 -2.00 22.05
CA SER A 683 7.47 -0.55 22.28
C SER A 683 8.54 -0.25 23.33
N ILE A 684 8.60 -1.03 24.40
CA ILE A 684 9.58 -0.90 25.48
C ILE A 684 10.99 -1.30 25.00
N ARG A 685 11.13 -2.36 24.18
CA ARG A 685 12.42 -2.75 23.58
C ARG A 685 13.01 -1.67 22.67
N LYS A 686 12.18 -0.89 21.98
CA LYS A 686 12.66 0.26 21.18
C LYS A 686 13.29 1.36 22.04
N LEU A 687 13.01 1.38 23.34
CA LEU A 687 13.63 2.29 24.31
C LEU A 687 14.92 1.72 24.92
N GLY A 688 15.41 0.57 24.44
CA GLY A 688 16.63 -0.08 24.94
C GLY A 688 16.46 -0.88 26.23
N VAL A 689 15.21 -1.10 26.67
CA VAL A 689 14.90 -1.84 27.90
C VAL A 689 14.72 -3.32 27.62
N VAL A 690 15.27 -4.17 28.48
CA VAL A 690 15.19 -5.64 28.37
C VAL A 690 13.81 -6.11 28.85
N VAL A 691 13.09 -6.82 27.97
CA VAL A 691 11.74 -7.30 28.24
C VAL A 691 11.59 -8.77 27.84
N ALA A 692 11.03 -9.59 28.74
CA ALA A 692 10.69 -10.99 28.49
C ALA A 692 9.17 -11.20 28.58
N ILE A 693 8.61 -11.96 27.64
CA ILE A 693 7.18 -12.31 27.60
C ILE A 693 7.07 -13.78 27.99
N ASN A 694 6.23 -14.11 28.97
CA ASN A 694 6.01 -15.48 29.48
C ASN A 694 7.30 -16.30 29.61
N PRO A 695 8.26 -15.94 30.48
CA PRO A 695 9.53 -16.65 30.56
C PRO A 695 9.37 -17.92 31.41
N PRO A 696 9.23 -19.11 30.80
CA PRO A 696 9.02 -20.32 31.58
C PRO A 696 10.37 -20.81 32.14
N ASP A 697 11.48 -20.49 31.44
CA ASP A 697 12.83 -20.97 31.72
C ASP A 697 13.88 -19.90 31.36
N MET A 698 14.14 -18.92 32.24
CA MET A 698 15.21 -17.94 31.97
C MET A 698 16.55 -18.32 32.64
N PRO A 699 17.62 -18.59 31.86
CA PRO A 699 18.99 -18.46 32.35
C PRO A 699 19.33 -16.97 32.51
N LEU A 700 20.00 -16.63 33.61
CA LEU A 700 20.43 -15.26 33.92
C LEU A 700 21.38 -14.70 32.82
N PRO A 701 21.41 -13.38 32.57
CA PRO A 701 22.50 -12.78 31.81
C PRO A 701 23.82 -13.07 32.55
N LYS A 702 24.76 -13.71 31.85
CA LYS A 702 26.08 -14.07 32.40
C LYS A 702 26.78 -12.79 32.89
N SER A 703 27.17 -12.77 34.16
CA SER A 703 28.05 -11.75 34.70
C SER A 703 29.46 -11.96 34.14
N ASP A 704 30.02 -10.96 33.46
CA ASP A 704 31.44 -10.93 33.11
C ASP A 704 32.28 -10.73 34.37
N ALA A 705 32.55 -11.81 35.10
CA ALA A 705 33.61 -11.95 36.10
C ALA A 705 33.65 -13.39 36.61
N ALA A 706 34.50 -14.22 36.01
CA ALA A 706 35.09 -15.39 36.67
C ALA A 706 36.40 -15.73 35.97
N GLU A 707 37.49 -15.35 36.62
CA GLU A 707 38.86 -15.72 36.31
C GLU A 707 39.01 -17.25 36.22
N LYS A 708 39.80 -17.71 35.26
CA LYS A 708 40.27 -19.09 35.19
C LYS A 708 41.36 -19.32 36.24
N PRO A 709 41.39 -20.46 36.92
CA PRO A 709 42.62 -21.10 37.32
C PRO A 709 42.99 -22.24 36.35
N ASP A 710 44.28 -22.52 36.36
CA ASP A 710 45.07 -23.29 35.41
C ASP A 710 44.92 -24.82 35.46
N ALA A 711 45.36 -25.40 34.34
CA ALA A 711 46.15 -26.62 34.14
C ALA A 711 45.59 -28.03 34.42
N ALA A 712 45.79 -28.86 33.37
CA ALA A 712 46.20 -30.29 33.37
C ALA A 712 45.21 -31.30 33.98
N GLU A 713 45.06 -32.56 33.55
CA GLU A 713 45.74 -33.46 32.63
C GLU A 713 44.80 -34.69 32.46
N GLU A 714 45.06 -35.50 31.43
CA GLU A 714 44.79 -36.95 31.33
C GLU A 714 43.37 -37.55 31.20
N ALA A 715 43.14 -38.08 29.98
CA ALA A 715 42.92 -39.49 29.61
C ALA A 715 41.85 -40.38 30.28
N SER A 716 41.17 -41.14 29.41
CA SER A 716 40.50 -42.44 29.66
C SER A 716 39.26 -42.37 30.55
N SER A 717 38.28 -43.27 30.53
CA SER A 717 37.72 -44.25 29.61
C SER A 717 36.40 -44.69 30.29
N THR A 718 35.49 -45.31 29.55
CA THR A 718 34.44 -46.23 30.03
C THR A 718 33.29 -45.75 30.95
N GLN A 719 32.09 -46.10 30.46
CA GLN A 719 30.94 -46.68 31.17
C GLN A 719 30.02 -45.78 32.03
N GLU A 720 28.77 -45.70 31.54
CA GLU A 720 27.53 -45.49 32.30
C GLU A 720 27.50 -46.28 33.63
N PRO A 721 26.87 -45.79 34.72
CA PRO A 721 25.40 -45.85 34.79
C PRO A 721 24.66 -44.75 35.58
N ALA A 722 23.40 -44.58 35.19
CA ALA A 722 22.22 -44.23 36.01
C ALA A 722 22.42 -43.26 37.19
N SER A 723 22.08 -41.98 36.96
CA SER A 723 21.87 -41.02 38.04
C SER A 723 20.42 -40.51 38.09
N HIS A 724 19.90 -40.57 39.31
CA HIS A 724 18.71 -39.92 39.84
C HIS A 724 18.12 -38.79 39.01
N VAL A 725 16.93 -39.03 38.46
CA VAL A 725 15.98 -37.97 38.11
C VAL A 725 15.58 -37.28 39.42
N GLN A 726 16.26 -36.18 39.74
CA GLN A 726 15.74 -35.20 40.69
C GLN A 726 14.36 -34.79 40.19
N SER A 727 13.33 -35.01 41.01
CA SER A 727 11.98 -34.55 40.71
C SER A 727 12.01 -33.04 40.52
N ILE A 728 11.91 -32.61 39.27
CA ILE A 728 11.79 -31.19 38.92
C ILE A 728 10.50 -30.74 39.60
N SER A 729 10.64 -29.84 40.57
CA SER A 729 9.50 -29.18 41.21
C SER A 729 8.61 -28.59 40.10
N PRO A 730 7.28 -28.71 40.17
CA PRO A 730 6.41 -28.18 39.12
C PRO A 730 6.72 -26.69 38.87
N PRO A 731 6.75 -26.24 37.61
CA PRO A 731 7.13 -24.87 37.27
C PRO A 731 6.24 -23.88 38.03
N VAL A 732 6.87 -22.93 38.73
CA VAL A 732 6.16 -21.88 39.45
C VAL A 732 5.66 -20.85 38.44
N GLU A 733 4.34 -20.62 38.40
CA GLU A 733 3.74 -19.61 37.51
C GLU A 733 4.42 -18.25 37.68
N GLY A 734 4.96 -17.74 36.58
CA GLY A 734 5.71 -16.49 36.54
C GLY A 734 4.91 -15.29 36.03
N PRO A 735 5.55 -14.12 35.98
CA PRO A 735 5.01 -12.92 35.35
C PRO A 735 4.73 -13.09 33.84
N ASP A 736 3.65 -12.45 33.37
CA ASP A 736 3.19 -12.55 31.97
C ASP A 736 4.10 -11.69 31.06
N LEU A 737 4.55 -10.54 31.58
CA LEU A 737 5.49 -9.64 30.90
C LEU A 737 6.47 -9.04 31.90
N MET A 738 7.71 -9.50 31.91
CA MET A 738 8.77 -8.94 32.74
C MET A 738 9.49 -7.80 32.05
N ILE A 739 9.50 -6.64 32.68
CA ILE A 739 10.42 -5.55 32.37
C ILE A 739 11.56 -5.61 33.37
N TRP A 740 12.78 -5.88 32.91
CA TRP A 740 13.95 -6.00 33.77
C TRP A 740 14.53 -4.63 34.12
N THR A 741 14.67 -4.36 35.42
CA THR A 741 15.38 -3.16 35.90
C THR A 741 16.81 -3.56 36.25
N HIS A 742 17.72 -3.42 35.29
CA HIS A 742 19.14 -3.64 35.56
C HIS A 742 19.65 -2.58 36.56
N PRO A 743 20.32 -2.91 37.70
CA PRO A 743 20.75 -4.21 38.23
C PRO A 743 20.03 -4.66 39.52
N THR A 744 18.85 -4.14 39.87
CA THR A 744 18.24 -4.33 41.22
C THR A 744 17.56 -5.68 41.47
N ARG A 745 17.59 -6.63 40.52
CA ARG A 745 16.77 -7.87 40.58
C ARG A 745 15.30 -7.56 40.91
N GLU A 746 14.78 -6.48 40.34
CA GLU A 746 13.35 -6.18 40.37
C GLU A 746 12.80 -6.30 38.94
N CYS A 747 11.54 -6.67 38.83
CA CYS A 747 10.83 -6.73 37.57
C CYS A 747 9.42 -6.18 37.73
N LEU A 748 8.90 -5.60 36.65
CA LEU A 748 7.52 -5.15 36.57
C LEU A 748 6.73 -6.19 35.78
N ASP A 749 5.59 -6.60 36.29
CA ASP A 749 4.60 -7.38 35.53
C ASP A 749 3.42 -6.52 35.14
N LEU A 750 2.96 -6.65 33.90
CA LEU A 750 1.79 -5.95 33.38
C LEU A 750 0.67 -6.95 33.13
N CYS A 751 -0.21 -7.10 34.11
CA CYS A 751 -1.35 -8.00 34.05
C CYS A 751 -2.59 -7.29 33.47
N VAL A 752 -3.35 -7.95 32.60
CA VAL A 752 -4.61 -7.39 32.09
C VAL A 752 -5.79 -7.95 32.89
N ALA A 753 -6.44 -7.13 33.71
CA ALA A 753 -7.68 -7.50 34.38
C ALA A 753 -8.84 -7.47 33.38
N THR A 754 -9.43 -8.64 33.14
CA THR A 754 -10.68 -8.75 32.40
C THR A 754 -11.83 -8.60 33.39
N PRO A 755 -12.75 -7.62 33.22
CA PRO A 755 -13.91 -7.54 34.09
C PRO A 755 -14.77 -8.80 33.90
N VAL A 756 -14.93 -9.58 34.97
CA VAL A 756 -15.82 -10.75 34.98
C VAL A 756 -17.25 -10.23 35.15
N VAL A 757 -18.07 -10.38 34.12
CA VAL A 757 -19.52 -10.13 34.24
C VAL A 757 -20.08 -11.28 35.09
N SER A 758 -20.77 -10.99 36.20
CA SER A 758 -21.43 -12.05 36.98
C SER A 758 -22.45 -12.76 36.09
N LYS A 759 -22.72 -14.05 36.36
CA LYS A 759 -23.72 -14.83 35.59
C LYS A 759 -25.12 -14.22 35.67
N ASP A 760 -25.37 -13.37 36.67
CA ASP A 760 -26.67 -12.79 36.97
C ASP A 760 -26.83 -11.37 36.37
N GLY A 761 -25.85 -10.90 35.59
CA GLY A 761 -25.91 -9.61 34.90
C GLY A 761 -25.65 -8.39 35.81
N GLU A 762 -25.50 -8.59 37.12
CA GLU A 762 -25.05 -7.54 38.03
C GLU A 762 -23.57 -7.22 37.76
N ARG A 763 -23.29 -5.99 37.34
CA ARG A 763 -21.94 -5.51 37.08
C ARG A 763 -21.15 -5.51 38.39
N LEU A 764 -20.20 -6.44 38.52
CA LEU A 764 -19.14 -6.31 39.52
C LEU A 764 -18.44 -4.97 39.31
N VAL A 765 -18.34 -4.19 40.38
CA VAL A 765 -17.62 -2.91 40.39
C VAL A 765 -16.19 -3.20 39.96
N ALA A 766 -15.67 -2.50 38.94
CA ALA A 766 -14.36 -2.75 38.35
C ALA A 766 -13.22 -2.84 39.40
N ARG A 767 -13.41 -2.17 40.54
CA ARG A 767 -12.60 -2.30 41.76
C ARG A 767 -12.40 -3.74 42.21
N ASP A 768 -13.45 -4.52 42.42
CA ASP A 768 -13.33 -5.87 43.00
C ASP A 768 -12.59 -6.81 42.05
N ALA A 769 -12.80 -6.65 40.75
CA ALA A 769 -12.06 -7.41 39.73
C ALA A 769 -10.57 -7.08 39.77
N MET A 770 -10.21 -5.79 39.88
CA MET A 770 -8.81 -5.35 39.99
C MET A 770 -8.18 -5.76 41.32
N SER A 771 -8.87 -5.59 42.45
CA SER A 771 -8.40 -6.01 43.78
C SER A 771 -8.16 -7.52 43.85
N ARG A 772 -9.04 -8.33 43.26
CA ARG A 772 -8.83 -9.78 43.14
C ARG A 772 -7.64 -10.10 42.25
N ALA A 773 -7.50 -9.45 41.10
CA ALA A 773 -6.35 -9.66 40.21
C ALA A 773 -5.02 -9.35 40.93
N PHE A 774 -4.95 -8.24 41.67
CA PHE A 774 -3.78 -7.91 42.49
C PHE A 774 -3.53 -8.93 43.60
N ALA A 775 -4.55 -9.33 44.35
CA ALA A 775 -4.40 -10.31 45.43
C ALA A 775 -3.89 -11.66 44.89
N THR A 776 -4.43 -12.11 43.76
CA THR A 776 -3.99 -13.32 43.08
C THR A 776 -2.54 -13.19 42.62
N LYS A 777 -2.19 -12.14 41.88
CA LYS A 777 -0.81 -11.94 41.38
C LYS A 777 0.20 -11.75 42.50
N ASN A 778 -0.10 -11.01 43.57
CA ASN A 778 0.77 -10.89 44.75
C ASN A 778 1.01 -12.25 45.42
N ARG A 779 -0.01 -13.11 45.52
CA ARG A 779 0.14 -14.46 46.07
C ARG A 779 1.01 -15.33 45.16
N THR A 780 0.76 -15.30 43.84
CA THR A 780 1.56 -16.04 42.85
C THR A 780 3.01 -15.57 42.87
N TYR A 781 3.24 -14.26 42.90
CA TYR A 781 4.59 -13.70 42.86
C TYR A 781 5.35 -13.89 44.15
N LYS A 782 4.73 -13.90 45.32
CA LYS A 782 5.46 -14.21 46.56
C LYS A 782 6.24 -15.53 46.47
N ARG A 783 5.61 -16.58 45.92
CA ARG A 783 6.27 -17.88 45.70
C ARG A 783 7.34 -17.81 44.60
N TRP A 784 7.08 -17.08 43.52
CA TRP A 784 8.03 -16.87 42.43
C TRP A 784 9.27 -16.07 42.89
N GLU A 785 9.08 -14.98 43.65
CA GLU A 785 10.13 -14.15 44.25
C GLU A 785 11.00 -14.95 45.22
N GLU A 786 10.39 -15.84 46.02
CA GLU A 786 11.10 -16.74 46.93
C GLU A 786 12.04 -17.70 46.18
N VAL A 787 11.63 -18.19 45.01
CA VAL A 787 12.42 -19.12 44.16
C VAL A 787 13.51 -18.38 43.40
N TYR A 788 13.16 -17.32 42.67
CA TYR A 788 14.08 -16.66 41.74
C TYR A 788 14.88 -15.50 42.37
N LYS A 789 14.57 -15.13 43.62
CA LYS A 789 15.18 -14.01 44.34
C LYS A 789 15.15 -12.71 43.54
N ILE A 790 14.07 -12.52 42.78
CA ILE A 790 13.77 -11.32 41.98
C ILE A 790 12.43 -10.81 42.47
N ARG A 791 12.34 -9.53 42.86
CA ARG A 791 11.08 -8.93 43.29
C ARG A 791 10.22 -8.60 42.07
N CYS A 792 8.94 -8.91 42.09
CA CYS A 792 8.00 -8.66 40.99
C CYS A 792 6.88 -7.72 41.46
N HIS A 793 6.79 -6.56 40.83
CA HIS A 793 5.75 -5.58 41.11
C HIS A 793 4.61 -5.73 40.07
N PRO A 794 3.42 -6.20 40.46
CA PRO A 794 2.30 -6.30 39.53
C PRO A 794 1.71 -4.91 39.26
N PHE A 795 1.44 -4.63 37.99
CA PHE A 795 0.61 -3.54 37.50
C PHE A 795 -0.59 -4.14 36.79
N VAL A 796 -1.79 -3.76 37.21
CA VAL A 796 -3.02 -4.29 36.62
C VAL A 796 -3.60 -3.26 35.66
N MET A 797 -3.66 -3.60 34.38
CA MET A 797 -4.27 -2.84 33.32
C MET A 797 -5.74 -3.27 33.14
N SER A 798 -6.66 -2.32 33.15
CA SER A 798 -8.04 -2.53 32.70
C SER A 798 -8.29 -1.75 31.40
N THR A 799 -9.49 -1.85 30.83
CA THR A 799 -9.92 -0.99 29.71
C THR A 799 -9.85 0.51 30.04
N ASN A 800 -9.75 0.85 31.33
CA ASN A 800 -9.84 2.21 31.81
C ASN A 800 -8.48 2.79 32.25
N GLY A 801 -7.39 2.03 32.18
CA GLY A 801 -6.04 2.50 32.50
C GLY A 801 -5.19 1.49 33.26
N PHE A 802 -4.00 1.94 33.70
CA PHE A 802 -3.07 1.18 34.53
C PHE A 802 -3.25 1.55 36.00
N PHE A 803 -3.25 0.55 36.87
CA PHE A 803 -3.40 0.73 38.31
C PHE A 803 -2.25 0.05 39.04
N GLU A 804 -1.91 0.60 40.20
CA GLU A 804 -1.12 0.02 41.27
C GLU A 804 -2.01 -0.31 42.47
N PRO A 805 -1.59 -1.22 43.38
CA PRO A 805 -2.39 -1.63 44.54
C PRO A 805 -2.93 -0.45 45.38
N HIS A 806 -2.13 0.60 45.57
CA HIS A 806 -2.52 1.77 46.36
C HIS A 806 -3.37 2.79 45.59
N THR A 807 -3.35 2.74 44.25
CA THR A 807 -4.20 3.61 43.39
C THR A 807 -5.60 3.04 43.14
N VAL A 808 -5.83 1.75 43.47
CA VAL A 808 -7.16 1.13 43.39
C VAL A 808 -8.19 1.87 44.23
N GLN A 809 -7.78 2.49 45.34
CA GLN A 809 -8.67 3.31 46.19
C GLN A 809 -9.17 4.59 45.49
N LEU A 810 -8.49 5.07 44.44
CA LEU A 810 -8.97 6.21 43.64
C LEU A 810 -10.24 5.84 42.86
N LEU A 811 -10.47 4.56 42.57
CA LEU A 811 -11.70 4.11 41.90
C LEU A 811 -12.95 4.44 42.71
N ASP A 812 -12.88 4.40 44.04
CA ASP A 812 -14.04 4.71 44.92
C ASP A 812 -14.45 6.18 44.87
N ARG A 813 -13.50 7.09 44.62
CA ARG A 813 -13.79 8.53 44.48
C ARG A 813 -14.48 8.85 43.16
N TYR A 814 -14.17 8.11 42.10
CA TYR A 814 -14.64 8.40 40.74
C TYR A 814 -15.76 7.48 40.24
N ALA A 815 -15.98 6.34 40.88
CA ALA A 815 -17.08 5.41 40.56
C ALA A 815 -18.46 5.91 41.01
N LYS A 816 -18.55 7.06 41.71
CA LYS A 816 -19.84 7.66 42.11
C LYS A 816 -20.66 8.17 40.92
N ASP A 817 -20.03 8.48 39.79
CA ASP A 817 -20.73 8.84 38.54
C ASP A 817 -21.02 7.57 37.72
N ALA A 818 -22.10 6.89 38.09
CA ALA A 818 -22.49 5.56 37.60
C ALA A 818 -22.76 5.44 36.07
N ALA A 819 -22.66 6.52 35.30
CA ALA A 819 -22.97 6.53 33.87
C ALA A 819 -21.75 6.50 32.93
N ALA A 820 -20.55 6.84 33.41
CA ALA A 820 -19.37 6.93 32.55
C ALA A 820 -18.43 5.73 32.78
N THR A 821 -18.39 4.80 31.82
CA THR A 821 -17.40 3.70 31.81
C THR A 821 -15.98 4.17 31.44
N TRP A 822 -15.74 5.49 31.36
CA TRP A 822 -14.50 6.09 30.90
C TRP A 822 -14.07 7.20 31.87
N PHE A 823 -12.81 7.17 32.30
CA PHE A 823 -12.23 8.31 33.02
C PHE A 823 -12.11 9.51 32.08
N ALA A 824 -12.29 10.71 32.63
CA ALA A 824 -11.95 11.93 31.89
C ALA A 824 -10.48 11.87 31.42
N PRO A 825 -10.15 12.39 30.22
CA PRO A 825 -8.79 12.38 29.67
C PRO A 825 -7.71 12.93 30.63
N SER A 826 -8.09 13.87 31.50
CA SER A 826 -7.22 14.42 32.55
C SER A 826 -6.77 13.39 33.59
N ILE A 827 -7.62 12.43 33.94
CA ILE A 827 -7.32 11.37 34.91
C ILE A 827 -6.46 10.27 34.27
N GLN A 828 -6.76 9.91 33.01
CA GLN A 828 -5.90 9.00 32.24
C GLN A 828 -4.48 9.55 32.10
N LEU A 829 -4.36 10.84 31.81
CA LEU A 829 -3.08 11.54 31.76
C LEU A 829 -2.36 11.54 33.12
N THR A 830 -3.10 11.65 34.22
CA THR A 830 -2.54 11.61 35.59
C THR A 830 -1.98 10.22 35.93
N LEU A 831 -2.74 9.16 35.61
CA LEU A 831 -2.29 7.77 35.82
C LEU A 831 -1.08 7.44 34.94
N GLN A 832 -1.07 7.88 33.68
CA GLN A 832 0.09 7.76 32.78
C GLN A 832 1.31 8.52 33.31
N LYS A 833 1.13 9.78 33.76
CA LYS A 833 2.21 10.56 34.39
C LYS A 833 2.78 9.86 35.63
N ARG A 834 1.93 9.23 36.44
CA ARG A 834 2.37 8.47 37.61
C ARG A 834 3.17 7.23 37.23
N LEU A 835 2.71 6.44 36.25
CA LEU A 835 3.46 5.31 35.70
C LEU A 835 4.83 5.76 35.17
N CYS A 836 4.88 6.85 34.41
CA CYS A 836 6.12 7.41 33.91
C CYS A 836 7.03 7.93 35.03
N SER A 837 6.47 8.52 36.08
CA SER A 837 7.20 8.95 37.29
C SER A 837 7.78 7.77 38.03
N ILE A 838 7.03 6.70 38.23
CA ILE A 838 7.52 5.49 38.92
C ILE A 838 8.61 4.82 38.09
N MET A 839 8.41 4.72 36.77
CA MET A 839 9.47 4.28 35.87
C MET A 839 10.71 5.17 36.00
N ALA A 840 10.56 6.50 36.02
CA ALA A 840 11.66 7.44 36.18
C ALA A 840 12.36 7.33 37.55
N ASP A 841 11.61 7.20 38.66
CA ASP A 841 12.12 7.05 40.02
C ASP A 841 12.90 5.73 40.16
N ILE A 842 12.39 4.65 39.54
CA ILE A 842 13.07 3.35 39.42
C ILE A 842 14.39 3.50 38.65
N PHE A 843 14.41 4.31 37.59
CA PHE A 843 15.61 4.56 36.80
C PHE A 843 16.63 5.49 37.49
N ASP A 844 16.17 6.49 38.28
CA ASP A 844 17.04 7.42 39.00
C ASP A 844 17.64 6.83 40.29
N ALA A 845 16.91 5.97 41.01
CA ALA A 845 17.43 5.24 42.17
C ALA A 845 18.62 4.31 41.81
N GLY A 846 18.63 3.76 40.59
CA GLY A 846 19.76 3.01 40.04
C GLY A 846 20.99 3.89 39.74
N ARG A 847 20.78 5.19 39.46
CA ARG A 847 21.83 6.13 39.04
C ARG A 847 22.58 6.76 40.22
N VAL A 848 21.87 7.12 41.30
CA VAL A 848 22.46 7.71 42.52
C VAL A 848 23.44 6.74 43.21
N ARG A 849 23.16 5.43 43.20
CA ARG A 849 24.07 4.41 43.77
C ARG A 849 25.23 4.02 42.85
N ALA A 850 25.06 4.12 41.53
CA ALA A 850 26.15 3.92 40.57
C ALA A 850 27.18 5.07 40.62
N LEU A 851 26.74 6.29 40.92
CA LEU A 851 27.62 7.44 41.18
C LEU A 851 28.30 7.33 42.54
N GLY A 852 27.61 6.88 43.59
CA GLY A 852 28.20 6.63 44.91
C GLY A 852 29.27 5.52 44.94
N ARG A 853 29.24 4.56 43.99
CA ARG A 853 30.28 3.52 43.84
C ARG A 853 31.45 3.91 42.95
N LYS A 854 31.35 4.98 42.15
CA LYS A 854 32.49 5.55 41.41
C LYS A 854 33.30 6.54 42.24
N GLN A 855 32.80 6.91 43.42
CA GLN A 855 33.49 7.74 44.41
C GLN A 855 34.10 6.93 45.57
N HIS A 856 34.05 5.59 45.53
CA HIS A 856 34.73 4.70 46.47
C HIS A 856 35.81 3.88 45.77
#